data_AF-H7EI52-F1
#
_entry.id   AF-H7EI52-F1
#
_cell.length_a   1.000
_cell.length_b   1.000
_cell.length_c   1.000
_cell.angle_alpha   90.00
_cell.angle_beta   90.00
_cell.angle_gamma   90.00
#
_symmetry.space_group_name_H-M   'P 1'
#
loop_
_entity.id
_entity.type
_entity.pdbx_description
1 polymer ?
#
loop_
_entity_poly.entity_id
_entity_poly.type
_entity_poly.pdbx_seq_one_letter_code
_entity_poly.pdbx_strand_id
1 'polypeptide(L)'
;MHRKTLEDLAFYRIRDEIASKCVSAEGKGLIDRREPFTSARKDKLDGLKKLGMQWQRSLRSKSPAVLPGWGEIAPFMKMLKAEGSVLSLGQMRSLREFADAALHAYGSIKTASKEIAMKELSDMAEKLPYSELSATTAEISRIIDRDGNIKDLPSIREIRNKIASITAEIQSALKRYTSDPAMNTVLESNVPAFRADRQVLAVKSSQRLKVPGIVHEVSGSGQTMYIEPEEVVRKNNELMQEEFHLAEETRRILAELTATLRPHCEQLSWALKLLSEMDTAQAAAKWGAEHGCVFAQDVSEDEAAALVQARHPLLGEKAVPIDITFLKGKSVLIVTGPNTGGKTVTIKTFALLSMMNQSAFPVPAADGTRLPVFDSIFADIGDEQSIDESLSTFSAHMRNIAAAVKHADSRSLVLLDELGSGTDPQEGGAIAMATLDALIEKKSFVLVTTHHGILKNYGYTNESCVNASAEFDAGTLAPTYRLLMGVPGESHALDIARRSGLPADTVKKAKSYITNQQADVSTLIRGLTEKHAEAARIEKELRQAEKETRERIFRIEQKEISLRRHENEIRVRESRDESAFIRETRSRLENLVREIREGEITREKNLKVRAFIDELTEEIESGADEIEAESQRIDEAQAELDRRIEQEQRFDISENGFRIMKQAESKSQASKKTKKRTSNREALATARRTFTDEEAAALAPKKNAGKAEPPKTFEEGSEVLSRSSRMRGTLVRKEKPGVWLVQFGTLRMQAKEKELIPLGAPNITAKADFSVELAGESGENAIFVKEDNAPKFELRLLGMRAEDAIKALQRQLDLCTLKDFKNFSVIHGNGTGVLRQAVHDFLSHYPGVKSFSYAKAEDGGFGKTYVEMM
;
A
#
# COMPACT_ATOMS: atom_id res chain seq x y z
N MET A 1 6.54 -0.42 4.84
CA MET A 1 5.31 -1.15 5.19
C MET A 1 5.66 -2.53 5.73
N HIS A 2 4.87 -3.08 6.66
CA HIS A 2 5.11 -4.43 7.19
C HIS A 2 4.65 -5.49 6.19
N ARG A 3 5.55 -6.43 5.83
CA ARG A 3 5.26 -7.50 4.87
C ARG A 3 4.03 -8.33 5.28
N LYS A 4 3.90 -8.63 6.58
CA LYS A 4 2.73 -9.32 7.14
C LYS A 4 1.41 -8.62 6.75
N THR A 5 1.34 -7.30 6.87
CA THR A 5 0.16 -6.51 6.48
C THR A 5 -0.20 -6.67 5.01
N LEU A 6 0.81 -6.74 4.12
CA LEU A 6 0.59 -6.94 2.68
C LEU A 6 0.06 -8.34 2.38
N GLU A 7 0.54 -9.34 3.12
CA GLU A 7 0.08 -10.74 3.04
C GLU A 7 -1.35 -10.88 3.57
N ASP A 8 -1.65 -10.31 4.74
CA ASP A 8 -2.97 -10.35 5.38
C ASP A 8 -4.05 -9.68 4.52
N LEU A 9 -3.67 -8.63 3.78
CA LEU A 9 -4.55 -7.93 2.81
C LEU A 9 -4.51 -8.54 1.40
N ALA A 10 -3.79 -9.65 1.21
CA ALA A 10 -3.68 -10.39 -0.04
C ALA A 10 -3.20 -9.55 -1.24
N PHE A 11 -2.37 -8.51 -0.99
CA PHE A 11 -1.82 -7.63 -2.04
C PHE A 11 -1.01 -8.39 -3.08
N TYR A 12 -0.19 -9.36 -2.64
CA TYR A 12 0.69 -10.11 -3.53
C TYR A 12 -0.07 -10.94 -4.57
N ARG A 13 -1.28 -11.42 -4.26
CA ARG A 13 -2.13 -12.10 -5.24
C ARG A 13 -2.47 -11.19 -6.43
N ILE A 14 -2.85 -9.94 -6.15
CA ILE A 14 -3.17 -8.95 -7.19
C ILE A 14 -1.91 -8.55 -7.97
N ARG A 15 -0.79 -8.35 -7.27
CA ARG A 15 0.50 -8.03 -7.90
C ARG A 15 0.91 -9.12 -8.89
N ASP A 16 0.79 -10.40 -8.50
CA ASP A 16 1.20 -11.54 -9.33
C ASP A 16 0.26 -11.72 -10.53
N GLU A 17 -1.04 -11.46 -10.37
CA GLU A 17 -2.00 -11.39 -11.49
C GLU A 17 -1.62 -10.31 -12.50
N ILE A 18 -1.26 -9.11 -12.04
CA ILE A 18 -0.80 -8.02 -12.91
C ILE A 18 0.55 -8.39 -13.57
N ALA A 19 1.47 -9.00 -12.83
CA ALA A 19 2.77 -9.44 -13.35
C ALA A 19 2.62 -10.45 -14.51
N SER A 20 1.58 -11.30 -14.46
CA SER A 20 1.26 -12.25 -15.54
C SER A 20 0.87 -11.58 -16.86
N LYS A 21 0.53 -10.29 -16.86
CA LYS A 21 0.17 -9.51 -18.05
C LYS A 21 1.36 -8.86 -18.75
N CYS A 22 2.57 -8.96 -18.17
CA CYS A 22 3.80 -8.48 -18.79
C CYS A 22 4.12 -9.30 -20.05
N VAL A 23 4.67 -8.62 -21.06
CA VAL A 23 5.12 -9.26 -22.30
C VAL A 23 6.57 -9.73 -22.23
N SER A 24 7.30 -9.36 -21.16
CA SER A 24 8.70 -9.72 -20.93
C SER A 24 8.95 -10.31 -19.54
N ALA A 25 10.01 -11.11 -19.43
CA ALA A 25 10.47 -11.64 -18.15
C ALA A 25 11.01 -10.54 -17.23
N GLU A 26 11.68 -9.53 -17.79
CA GLU A 26 12.19 -8.38 -17.04
C GLU A 26 11.08 -7.53 -16.46
N GLY A 27 10.03 -7.23 -17.25
CA GLY A 27 8.84 -6.51 -16.80
C GLY A 27 8.14 -7.26 -15.67
N LYS A 28 7.92 -8.58 -15.85
CA LYS A 28 7.35 -9.44 -14.81
C LYS A 28 8.19 -9.38 -13.52
N GLY A 29 9.50 -9.56 -13.62
CA GLY A 29 10.41 -9.49 -12.50
C GLY A 29 10.51 -8.10 -11.83
N LEU A 30 10.15 -7.02 -12.52
CA LEU A 30 10.02 -5.68 -11.92
C LEU A 30 8.71 -5.53 -11.13
N ILE A 31 7.62 -6.14 -11.59
CA ILE A 31 6.34 -6.16 -10.86
C ILE A 31 6.43 -7.08 -9.64
N ASP A 32 7.03 -8.27 -9.77
CA ASP A 32 7.19 -9.23 -8.66
C ASP A 32 7.99 -8.65 -7.47
N ARG A 33 8.85 -7.67 -7.73
CA ARG A 33 9.63 -6.94 -6.70
C ARG A 33 9.03 -5.59 -6.32
N ARG A 34 7.87 -5.23 -6.89
CA ARG A 34 7.21 -3.95 -6.64
C ARG A 34 6.43 -4.01 -5.33
N GLU A 35 6.90 -3.22 -4.38
CA GLU A 35 6.16 -2.91 -3.15
C GLU A 35 5.50 -1.53 -3.29
N PRO A 36 4.43 -1.23 -2.51
CA PRO A 36 3.80 0.07 -2.53
C PRO A 36 4.81 1.20 -2.25
N PHE A 37 4.88 2.18 -3.15
CA PHE A 37 5.73 3.35 -3.04
C PHE A 37 5.28 4.23 -1.87
N THR A 38 6.25 4.73 -1.11
CA THR A 38 6.02 5.75 -0.07
C THR A 38 6.08 7.14 -0.69
N SER A 39 5.76 8.15 0.12
CA SER A 39 5.84 9.56 -0.27
C SER A 39 7.20 9.99 -0.81
N ALA A 40 8.28 9.38 -0.32
CA ALA A 40 9.66 9.61 -0.79
C ALA A 40 9.90 9.22 -2.27
N ARG A 41 9.00 8.42 -2.87
CA ARG A 41 9.09 7.98 -4.26
C ARG A 41 7.89 8.44 -5.09
N LYS A 42 7.24 9.52 -4.67
CA LYS A 42 6.04 10.07 -5.32
C LYS A 42 6.25 10.37 -6.81
N ASP A 43 7.38 10.98 -7.20
CA ASP A 43 7.65 11.27 -8.61
C ASP A 43 7.65 10.02 -9.50
N LYS A 44 8.18 8.90 -8.98
CA LYS A 44 8.18 7.62 -9.69
C LYS A 44 6.77 7.03 -9.78
N LEU A 45 6.01 7.11 -8.69
CA LEU A 45 4.60 6.70 -8.66
C LEU A 45 3.78 7.47 -9.70
N ASP A 46 3.90 8.80 -9.73
CA ASP A 46 3.17 9.67 -10.65
C ASP A 46 3.57 9.41 -12.11
N GLY A 47 4.86 9.22 -12.37
CA GLY A 47 5.37 8.83 -13.70
C GLY A 47 4.75 7.52 -14.19
N LEU A 48 4.75 6.48 -13.36
CA LEU A 48 4.16 5.18 -13.71
C LEU A 48 2.63 5.26 -13.90
N LYS A 49 1.92 6.01 -13.04
CA LYS A 49 0.47 6.23 -13.18
C LYS A 49 0.14 6.93 -14.49
N LYS A 50 0.91 7.96 -14.89
CA LYS A 50 0.74 8.66 -16.18
C LYS A 50 0.93 7.72 -17.37
N LEU A 51 1.98 6.90 -17.36
CA LEU A 51 2.21 5.89 -18.41
C LEU A 51 1.06 4.89 -18.48
N GLY A 52 0.62 4.37 -17.33
CA GLY A 52 -0.50 3.44 -17.25
C GLY A 52 -1.81 4.02 -17.77
N MET A 53 -2.12 5.28 -17.42
CA MET A 53 -3.29 5.99 -17.95
C MET A 53 -3.26 6.14 -19.47
N GLN A 54 -2.09 6.42 -20.05
CA GLN A 54 -1.95 6.54 -21.51
C GLN A 54 -2.07 5.19 -22.21
N TRP A 55 -1.48 4.14 -21.66
CA TRP A 55 -1.70 2.77 -22.14
C TRP A 55 -3.19 2.40 -22.10
N GLN A 56 -3.88 2.70 -20.99
CA GLN A 56 -5.31 2.39 -20.85
C GLN A 56 -6.17 3.14 -21.87
N ARG A 57 -5.86 4.41 -22.17
CA ARG A 57 -6.50 5.16 -23.26
C ARG A 57 -6.20 4.55 -24.63
N SER A 58 -4.95 4.17 -24.86
CA SER A 58 -4.50 3.53 -26.11
C SER A 58 -5.21 2.20 -26.36
N LEU A 59 -5.38 1.35 -25.34
CA LEU A 59 -6.10 0.08 -25.45
C LEU A 59 -7.57 0.23 -25.86
N ARG A 60 -8.17 1.42 -25.67
CA ARG A 60 -9.56 1.73 -26.01
C ARG A 60 -9.72 2.46 -27.35
N SER A 61 -8.63 2.77 -28.04
CA SER A 61 -8.68 3.50 -29.32
C SER A 61 -8.87 2.58 -30.52
N LYS A 62 -9.05 3.18 -31.70
CA LYS A 62 -9.15 2.42 -32.96
C LYS A 62 -7.81 1.80 -33.34
N SER A 63 -6.72 2.48 -33.03
CA SER A 63 -5.35 2.06 -33.34
C SER A 63 -4.52 1.96 -32.05
N PRO A 64 -4.68 0.90 -31.25
CA PRO A 64 -3.93 0.74 -30.01
C PRO A 64 -2.43 0.62 -30.28
N ALA A 65 -1.62 1.26 -29.43
CA ALA A 65 -0.18 1.06 -29.44
C ALA A 65 0.15 -0.37 -29.02
N VAL A 66 1.15 -0.95 -29.66
CA VAL A 66 1.56 -2.35 -29.49
C VAL A 66 3.00 -2.39 -29.00
N LEU A 67 3.18 -3.08 -27.88
CA LEU A 67 4.49 -3.45 -27.34
C LEU A 67 4.64 -4.97 -27.51
N PRO A 68 5.42 -5.44 -28.51
CA PRO A 68 5.69 -6.86 -28.68
C PRO A 68 6.48 -7.42 -27.50
N GLY A 69 6.32 -8.71 -27.21
CA GLY A 69 7.15 -9.40 -26.23
C GLY A 69 8.55 -9.68 -26.77
N TRP A 70 9.50 -9.85 -25.86
CA TRP A 70 10.88 -10.22 -26.15
C TRP A 70 11.37 -11.28 -25.16
N GLY A 71 12.34 -12.10 -25.59
CA GLY A 71 13.00 -13.09 -24.73
C GLY A 71 13.87 -12.44 -23.64
N GLU A 72 14.15 -13.17 -22.56
CA GLU A 72 14.97 -12.67 -21.46
C GLU A 72 16.39 -12.32 -21.97
N ILE A 73 16.83 -11.08 -21.76
CA ILE A 73 18.14 -10.57 -22.19
C ILE A 73 19.00 -10.05 -21.03
N ALA A 74 18.39 -9.70 -19.89
CA ALA A 74 19.11 -9.15 -18.74
C ALA A 74 20.33 -9.98 -18.26
N PRO A 75 20.27 -11.34 -18.20
CA PRO A 75 21.39 -12.16 -17.72
C PRO A 75 22.66 -12.02 -18.56
N PHE A 76 22.52 -11.86 -19.88
CA PHE A 76 23.66 -11.83 -20.79
C PHE A 76 24.03 -10.43 -21.30
N MET A 77 23.34 -9.36 -20.88
CA MET A 77 23.84 -7.99 -21.05
C MET A 77 25.22 -7.81 -20.39
N LYS A 78 25.43 -8.41 -19.22
CA LYS A 78 26.74 -8.43 -18.55
C LYS A 78 27.79 -9.18 -19.37
N MET A 79 27.39 -10.27 -20.02
CA MET A 79 28.27 -11.03 -20.89
C MET A 79 28.66 -10.17 -22.11
N LEU A 80 27.70 -9.53 -22.78
CA LEU A 80 27.98 -8.65 -23.92
C LEU A 80 29.01 -7.56 -23.58
N LYS A 81 28.92 -6.99 -22.38
CA LYS A 81 29.86 -5.99 -21.88
C LYS A 81 31.27 -6.54 -21.64
N ALA A 82 31.41 -7.79 -21.22
CA ALA A 82 32.70 -8.40 -20.92
C ALA A 82 33.53 -8.61 -22.20
N GLU A 83 34.81 -8.27 -22.13
CA GLU A 83 35.73 -8.49 -23.24
C GLU A 83 36.05 -9.99 -23.38
N GLY A 84 36.16 -10.47 -24.62
CA GLY A 84 36.42 -11.89 -24.93
C GLY A 84 35.21 -12.82 -24.75
N SER A 85 34.06 -12.33 -24.28
CA SER A 85 32.82 -13.10 -24.23
C SER A 85 32.24 -13.33 -25.64
N VAL A 86 31.50 -14.43 -25.78
CA VAL A 86 30.79 -14.79 -27.02
C VAL A 86 29.35 -15.13 -26.66
N LEU A 87 28.39 -14.46 -27.31
CA LEU A 87 26.98 -14.82 -27.17
C LEU A 87 26.66 -16.01 -28.08
N SER A 88 25.86 -16.93 -27.55
CA SER A 88 25.32 -18.07 -28.30
C SER A 88 24.25 -17.62 -29.31
N LEU A 89 23.89 -18.51 -30.25
CA LEU A 89 22.84 -18.24 -31.25
C LEU A 89 21.50 -17.86 -30.61
N GLY A 90 21.08 -18.60 -29.57
CA GLY A 90 19.84 -18.30 -28.84
C GLY A 90 19.87 -16.90 -28.21
N GLN A 91 21.00 -16.53 -27.59
CA GLN A 91 21.17 -15.21 -26.97
C GLN A 91 21.17 -14.08 -28.02
N MET A 92 21.81 -14.28 -29.18
CA MET A 92 21.77 -13.33 -30.30
C MET A 92 20.36 -13.16 -30.85
N ARG A 93 19.61 -14.26 -30.97
CA ARG A 93 18.20 -14.22 -31.37
C ARG A 93 17.37 -13.42 -30.38
N SER A 94 17.47 -13.68 -29.09
CA SER A 94 16.72 -12.93 -28.07
C SER A 94 17.10 -11.44 -28.05
N LEU A 95 18.38 -11.11 -28.27
CA LEU A 95 18.82 -9.71 -28.38
C LEU A 95 18.21 -9.01 -29.59
N ARG A 96 18.10 -9.72 -30.73
CA ARG A 96 17.40 -9.22 -31.91
C ARG A 96 15.92 -9.05 -31.67
N GLU A 97 15.23 -10.05 -31.10
CA GLU A 97 13.80 -9.97 -30.77
C GLU A 97 13.51 -8.75 -29.89
N PHE A 98 14.37 -8.47 -28.91
CA PHE A 98 14.31 -7.26 -28.10
C PHE A 98 14.48 -5.98 -28.93
N ALA A 99 15.50 -5.91 -29.80
CA ALA A 99 15.74 -4.73 -30.63
C ALA A 99 14.57 -4.47 -31.61
N ASP A 100 14.07 -5.52 -32.25
CA ASP A 100 12.89 -5.48 -33.12
C ASP A 100 11.64 -5.02 -32.34
N ALA A 101 11.42 -5.54 -31.13
CA ALA A 101 10.31 -5.13 -30.27
C ALA A 101 10.39 -3.65 -29.88
N ALA A 102 11.59 -3.13 -29.58
CA ALA A 102 11.80 -1.72 -29.26
C ALA A 102 11.51 -0.80 -30.46
N LEU A 103 11.99 -1.17 -31.66
CA LEU A 103 11.73 -0.42 -32.90
C LEU A 103 10.25 -0.43 -33.25
N HIS A 104 9.58 -1.57 -33.10
CA HIS A 104 8.14 -1.70 -33.33
C HIS A 104 7.34 -0.86 -32.33
N ALA A 105 7.70 -0.90 -31.04
CA ALA A 105 7.08 -0.10 -30.01
C ALA A 105 7.21 1.41 -30.31
N TYR A 106 8.39 1.86 -30.71
CA TYR A 106 8.63 3.24 -31.15
C TYR A 106 7.67 3.66 -32.29
N GLY A 107 7.62 2.86 -33.36
CA GLY A 107 6.76 3.15 -34.52
C GLY A 107 5.26 3.11 -34.17
N SER A 108 4.86 2.14 -33.35
CA SER A 108 3.47 1.96 -32.93
C SER A 108 3.00 3.09 -32.01
N ILE A 109 3.79 3.48 -31.02
CA ILE A 109 3.50 4.61 -30.12
C ILE A 109 3.40 5.92 -30.92
N LYS A 110 4.34 6.16 -31.84
CA LYS A 110 4.32 7.34 -32.72
C LYS A 110 3.10 7.40 -33.64
N THR A 111 2.55 6.24 -34.00
CA THR A 111 1.32 6.17 -34.80
C THR A 111 0.10 6.44 -33.94
N ALA A 112 0.01 5.81 -32.76
CA ALA A 112 -1.08 6.00 -31.81
C ALA A 112 -1.14 7.45 -31.28
N SER A 113 0.01 8.11 -31.12
CA SER A 113 0.09 9.50 -30.62
C SER A 113 -0.49 10.54 -31.58
N LYS A 114 -0.74 10.18 -32.85
CA LYS A 114 -1.47 11.02 -33.81
C LYS A 114 -2.97 11.05 -33.55
N GLU A 115 -3.52 10.00 -32.93
CA GLU A 115 -4.95 9.86 -32.62
C GLU A 115 -5.26 10.28 -31.18
N ILE A 116 -4.37 9.96 -30.23
CA ILE A 116 -4.58 10.20 -28.79
C ILE A 116 -3.39 10.96 -28.20
N ALA A 117 -3.67 11.89 -27.28
CA ALA A 117 -2.62 12.51 -26.48
C ALA A 117 -1.91 11.48 -25.56
N MET A 118 -0.68 11.12 -25.94
CA MET A 118 0.18 10.14 -25.24
C MET A 118 1.60 10.72 -25.04
N LYS A 119 1.68 11.90 -24.42
CA LYS A 119 2.94 12.66 -24.30
C LYS A 119 4.03 11.87 -23.60
N GLU A 120 3.79 11.39 -22.38
CA GLU A 120 4.75 10.65 -21.58
C GLU A 120 5.27 9.38 -22.28
N LEU A 121 4.41 8.62 -22.95
CA LEU A 121 4.85 7.47 -23.76
C LEU A 121 5.63 7.88 -25.00
N SER A 122 5.24 8.97 -25.67
CA SER A 122 5.98 9.51 -26.83
C SER A 122 7.36 10.01 -26.41
N ASP A 123 7.45 10.80 -25.34
CA ASP A 123 8.71 11.30 -24.76
C ASP A 123 9.62 10.13 -24.35
N MET A 124 9.06 9.03 -23.84
CA MET A 124 9.83 7.83 -23.48
C MET A 124 10.28 7.06 -24.72
N ALA A 125 9.45 6.97 -25.76
CA ALA A 125 9.81 6.36 -27.04
C ALA A 125 10.91 7.15 -27.75
N GLU A 126 10.86 8.49 -27.72
CA GLU A 126 11.88 9.36 -28.31
C GLU A 126 13.26 9.23 -27.63
N LYS A 127 13.29 8.79 -26.37
CA LYS A 127 14.55 8.50 -25.64
C LYS A 127 15.17 7.15 -26.01
N LEU A 128 14.49 6.33 -26.82
CA LEU A 128 15.06 5.06 -27.27
C LEU A 128 16.20 5.32 -28.27
N PRO A 129 17.33 4.59 -28.15
CA PRO A 129 18.46 4.72 -29.05
C PRO A 129 18.16 4.04 -30.40
N TYR A 130 17.35 4.68 -31.23
CA TYR A 130 16.82 4.11 -32.47
C TYR A 130 17.92 3.67 -33.44
N SER A 131 18.98 4.46 -33.59
CA SER A 131 20.13 4.15 -34.45
C SER A 131 20.82 2.85 -34.06
N GLU A 132 21.11 2.67 -32.77
CA GLU A 132 21.82 1.52 -32.22
C GLU A 132 20.93 0.27 -32.22
N LEU A 133 19.63 0.41 -31.94
CA LEU A 133 18.67 -0.69 -32.06
C LEU A 133 18.52 -1.17 -33.50
N SER A 134 18.43 -0.23 -34.45
CA SER A 134 18.38 -0.53 -35.90
C SER A 134 19.67 -1.17 -36.39
N ALA A 135 20.83 -0.64 -35.99
CA ALA A 135 22.13 -1.21 -36.32
C ALA A 135 22.28 -2.63 -35.75
N THR A 136 21.91 -2.84 -34.48
CA THR A 136 21.94 -4.17 -33.84
C THR A 136 21.08 -5.18 -34.59
N THR A 137 19.86 -4.79 -34.96
CA THR A 137 18.95 -5.62 -35.76
C THR A 137 19.55 -5.97 -37.11
N ALA A 138 20.15 -4.98 -37.79
CA ALA A 138 20.76 -5.16 -39.10
C ALA A 138 21.98 -6.09 -39.06
N GLU A 139 22.89 -5.91 -38.10
CA GLU A 139 24.08 -6.75 -37.94
C GLU A 139 23.72 -8.20 -37.63
N ILE A 140 22.79 -8.43 -36.68
CA ILE A 140 22.34 -9.79 -36.36
C ILE A 140 21.63 -10.40 -37.58
N SER A 141 20.79 -9.64 -38.28
CA SER A 141 20.05 -10.13 -39.45
C SER A 141 20.93 -10.46 -40.66
N ARG A 142 22.19 -9.99 -40.73
CA ARG A 142 23.13 -10.40 -41.78
C ARG A 142 23.61 -11.83 -41.59
N ILE A 143 23.73 -12.29 -40.34
CA ILE A 143 24.34 -13.57 -39.98
C ILE A 143 23.28 -14.60 -39.57
N ILE A 144 22.21 -14.17 -38.91
CA ILE A 144 21.17 -15.02 -38.35
C ILE A 144 19.84 -14.76 -39.06
N ASP A 145 19.13 -15.82 -39.41
CA ASP A 145 17.79 -15.73 -39.99
C ASP A 145 16.72 -15.43 -38.92
N ARG A 146 15.44 -15.52 -39.29
CA ARG A 146 14.33 -15.25 -38.36
C ARG A 146 14.08 -16.39 -37.37
N ASP A 147 14.47 -17.61 -37.72
CA ASP A 147 14.27 -18.80 -36.90
C ASP A 147 15.38 -18.96 -35.84
N GLY A 148 16.47 -18.21 -35.99
CA GLY A 148 17.62 -18.24 -35.08
C GLY A 148 18.78 -19.09 -35.59
N ASN A 149 18.74 -19.53 -36.86
CA ASN A 149 19.80 -20.30 -37.47
C ASN A 149 20.79 -19.37 -38.18
N ILE A 150 22.05 -19.82 -38.26
CA ILE A 150 23.06 -19.14 -39.06
C ILE A 150 22.67 -19.26 -40.53
N LYS A 151 22.58 -18.10 -41.19
CA LYS A 151 22.37 -17.98 -42.62
C LYS A 151 23.47 -18.71 -43.39
N ASP A 152 23.17 -18.98 -44.65
CA ASP A 152 24.07 -19.72 -45.53
C ASP A 152 25.24 -18.86 -46.05
N LEU A 153 26.13 -18.51 -45.12
CA LEU A 153 27.36 -17.74 -45.34
C LEU A 153 28.38 -18.58 -46.13
N PRO A 154 29.23 -17.97 -46.98
CA PRO A 154 30.17 -18.72 -47.82
C PRO A 154 31.05 -19.70 -47.05
N SER A 155 31.68 -19.27 -45.94
CA SER A 155 32.56 -20.13 -45.13
C SER A 155 31.82 -21.30 -44.49
N ILE A 156 30.61 -21.06 -43.98
CA ILE A 156 29.74 -22.09 -43.41
C ILE A 156 29.23 -23.06 -44.49
N ARG A 157 28.87 -22.55 -45.68
CA ARG A 157 28.39 -23.35 -46.81
C ARG A 157 29.45 -24.32 -47.28
N GLU A 158 30.70 -23.88 -47.42
CA GLU A 158 31.81 -24.73 -47.84
C GLU A 158 32.01 -25.91 -46.89
N ILE A 159 32.02 -25.66 -45.58
CA ILE A 159 32.16 -26.71 -44.56
C ILE A 159 30.94 -27.65 -44.58
N ARG A 160 29.71 -27.11 -44.65
CA ARG A 160 28.48 -27.92 -44.73
C ARG A 160 28.45 -28.81 -45.97
N ASN A 161 28.89 -28.31 -47.13
CA ASN A 161 29.00 -29.11 -48.35
C ASN A 161 30.01 -30.25 -48.20
N LYS A 162 31.13 -30.00 -47.51
CA LYS A 162 32.14 -31.03 -47.22
C LYS A 162 31.60 -32.10 -46.27
N ILE A 163 30.92 -31.70 -45.19
CA ILE A 163 30.20 -32.61 -44.28
C ILE A 163 29.18 -33.46 -45.06
N ALA A 164 28.39 -32.85 -45.94
CA ALA A 164 27.41 -33.57 -46.76
C ALA A 164 28.09 -34.56 -47.73
N SER A 165 29.21 -34.19 -48.35
CA SER A 165 30.00 -35.08 -49.21
C SER A 165 30.53 -36.29 -48.43
N ILE A 166 31.18 -36.07 -47.29
CA ILE A 166 31.72 -37.15 -46.44
C ILE A 166 30.59 -38.07 -45.96
N THR A 167 29.44 -37.50 -45.57
CA THR A 167 28.25 -38.28 -45.17
C THR A 167 27.74 -39.16 -46.31
N ALA A 168 27.67 -38.62 -47.54
CA ALA A 168 27.27 -39.39 -48.72
C ALA A 168 28.30 -40.48 -49.07
N GLU A 169 29.59 -40.24 -48.87
CA GLU A 169 30.67 -41.22 -49.02
C GLU A 169 30.55 -42.37 -48.00
N ILE A 170 30.27 -42.07 -46.73
CA ILE A 170 30.02 -43.07 -45.67
C ILE A 170 28.84 -43.96 -46.05
N GLN A 171 27.71 -43.35 -46.44
CA GLN A 171 26.52 -44.09 -46.87
C GLN A 171 26.81 -44.97 -48.08
N SER A 172 27.56 -44.44 -49.06
CA SER A 172 27.97 -45.19 -50.25
C SER A 172 28.89 -46.37 -49.89
N ALA A 173 29.84 -46.19 -48.97
CA ALA A 173 30.74 -47.24 -48.50
C ALA A 173 29.96 -48.38 -47.83
N LEU A 174 29.06 -48.07 -46.89
CA LEU A 174 28.19 -49.06 -46.24
C LEU A 174 27.25 -49.76 -47.24
N LYS A 175 26.74 -49.02 -48.23
CA LYS A 175 25.90 -49.57 -49.31
C LYS A 175 26.67 -50.57 -50.19
N ARG A 176 27.95 -50.32 -50.48
CA ARG A 176 28.81 -51.29 -51.21
C ARG A 176 28.91 -52.61 -50.46
N TYR A 177 29.17 -52.60 -49.15
CA TYR A 177 29.22 -53.83 -48.35
C TYR A 177 27.90 -54.58 -48.31
N THR A 178 26.78 -53.87 -48.21
CA THR A 178 25.45 -54.49 -48.12
C THR A 178 24.86 -54.94 -49.45
N SER A 179 25.39 -54.43 -50.57
CA SER A 179 24.94 -54.75 -51.92
C SER A 179 25.85 -55.76 -52.63
N ASP A 180 27.02 -56.08 -52.07
CA ASP A 180 27.93 -57.10 -52.61
C ASP A 180 27.38 -58.52 -52.33
N PRO A 181 27.07 -59.33 -53.36
CA PRO A 181 26.58 -60.70 -53.18
C PRO A 181 27.51 -61.59 -52.36
N ALA A 182 28.83 -61.34 -52.34
CA ALA A 182 29.78 -62.10 -51.54
C ALA A 182 29.57 -61.88 -50.02
N MET A 183 29.03 -60.72 -49.64
CA MET A 183 28.80 -60.34 -48.24
C MET A 183 27.51 -60.93 -47.66
N ASN A 184 26.59 -61.48 -48.46
CA ASN A 184 25.35 -62.14 -47.98
C ASN A 184 25.61 -63.31 -47.02
N THR A 185 26.77 -63.97 -47.16
CA THR A 185 27.17 -65.09 -46.28
C THR A 185 27.87 -64.62 -45.00
N VAL A 186 28.29 -63.36 -44.96
CA VAL A 186 29.08 -62.73 -43.89
C VAL A 186 28.19 -61.86 -43.01
N LEU A 187 27.27 -61.11 -43.61
CA LEU A 187 26.32 -60.24 -42.94
C LEU A 187 25.11 -61.02 -42.42
N GLU A 188 24.58 -60.56 -41.28
CA GLU A 188 23.29 -60.99 -40.75
C GLU A 188 22.13 -60.24 -41.42
N SER A 189 22.37 -58.99 -41.81
CA SER A 189 21.42 -58.12 -42.51
C SER A 189 22.13 -57.35 -43.62
N ASN A 190 21.48 -57.27 -44.79
CA ASN A 190 21.94 -56.49 -45.94
C ASN A 190 21.47 -55.03 -45.90
N VAL A 191 21.17 -54.52 -44.70
CA VAL A 191 20.87 -53.12 -44.46
C VAL A 191 21.75 -52.66 -43.29
N PRO A 192 22.41 -51.49 -43.39
CA PRO A 192 23.20 -50.96 -42.28
C PRO A 192 22.33 -50.81 -41.03
N ALA A 193 22.85 -51.23 -39.88
CA ALA A 193 22.21 -51.07 -38.59
C ALA A 193 22.67 -49.77 -37.93
N PHE A 194 21.84 -49.19 -37.06
CA PHE A 194 22.22 -48.05 -36.22
C PHE A 194 22.44 -48.55 -34.78
N ARG A 195 23.67 -48.39 -34.27
CA ARG A 195 24.09 -48.80 -32.92
C ARG A 195 25.07 -47.78 -32.35
N ALA A 196 24.93 -47.45 -31.07
CA ALA A 196 25.75 -46.45 -30.39
C ALA A 196 25.90 -45.13 -31.18
N ASP A 197 24.78 -44.63 -31.71
CA ASP A 197 24.70 -43.43 -32.58
C ASP A 197 25.54 -43.46 -33.86
N ARG A 198 25.92 -44.67 -34.32
CA ARG A 198 26.71 -44.89 -35.53
C ARG A 198 26.05 -45.88 -36.48
N GLN A 199 26.31 -45.70 -37.77
CA GLN A 199 25.94 -46.69 -38.78
C GLN A 199 27.00 -47.79 -38.86
N VAL A 200 26.58 -49.03 -38.69
CA VAL A 200 27.43 -50.21 -38.56
C VAL A 200 26.89 -51.36 -39.40
N LEU A 201 27.75 -52.32 -39.74
CA LEU A 201 27.35 -53.56 -40.39
C LEU A 201 27.06 -54.63 -39.35
N ALA A 202 25.94 -55.34 -39.49
CA ALA A 202 25.61 -56.50 -38.67
C ALA A 202 26.29 -57.74 -39.27
N VAL A 203 27.39 -58.18 -38.66
CA VAL A 203 28.23 -59.29 -39.13
C VAL A 203 28.02 -60.52 -38.26
N LYS A 204 27.91 -61.71 -38.85
CA LYS A 204 27.85 -62.97 -38.10
C LYS A 204 29.15 -63.17 -37.33
N SER A 205 29.08 -63.49 -36.04
CA SER A 205 30.27 -63.61 -35.18
C SER A 205 31.30 -64.60 -35.71
N SER A 206 30.87 -65.66 -36.40
CA SER A 206 31.75 -66.67 -37.03
C SER A 206 32.54 -66.14 -38.23
N GLN A 207 32.14 -65.01 -38.81
CA GLN A 207 32.76 -64.41 -40.01
C GLN A 207 33.40 -63.05 -39.71
N ARG A 208 33.62 -62.71 -38.43
CA ARG A 208 34.18 -61.44 -37.94
C ARG A 208 35.43 -60.97 -38.68
N LEU A 209 36.35 -61.88 -39.00
CA LEU A 209 37.63 -61.57 -39.64
C LEU A 209 37.51 -61.08 -41.08
N LYS A 210 36.35 -61.28 -41.73
CA LYS A 210 36.14 -60.88 -43.14
C LYS A 210 35.83 -59.39 -43.32
N VAL A 211 35.43 -58.69 -42.26
CA VAL A 211 35.17 -57.25 -42.29
C VAL A 211 36.14 -56.57 -41.33
N PRO A 212 37.28 -56.04 -41.82
CA PRO A 212 38.22 -55.29 -40.98
C PRO A 212 37.55 -54.00 -40.50
N GLY A 213 37.68 -53.71 -39.20
CA GLY A 213 36.94 -52.61 -38.58
C GLY A 213 36.87 -52.70 -37.06
N ILE A 214 36.20 -51.75 -36.43
CA ILE A 214 36.02 -51.67 -34.97
C ILE A 214 34.68 -52.31 -34.59
N VAL A 215 34.68 -53.17 -33.56
CA VAL A 215 33.43 -53.73 -33.01
C VAL A 215 32.89 -52.72 -32.00
N HIS A 216 31.68 -52.21 -32.24
CA HIS A 216 31.01 -51.29 -31.31
C HIS A 216 30.14 -52.03 -30.30
N GLU A 217 29.51 -53.12 -30.73
CA GLU A 217 28.57 -53.87 -29.90
C GLU A 217 28.50 -55.33 -30.34
N VAL A 218 28.16 -56.20 -29.41
CA VAL A 218 27.86 -57.62 -29.65
C VAL A 218 26.42 -57.87 -29.22
N SER A 219 25.63 -58.58 -30.04
CA SER A 219 24.24 -58.89 -29.70
C SER A 219 24.14 -59.70 -28.40
N GLY A 220 23.00 -59.61 -27.70
CA GLY A 220 22.78 -60.35 -26.45
C GLY A 220 22.89 -61.88 -26.58
N SER A 221 22.74 -62.43 -27.80
CA SER A 221 22.97 -63.85 -28.10
C SER A 221 24.43 -64.20 -28.44
N GLY A 222 25.30 -63.20 -28.61
CA GLY A 222 26.69 -63.38 -29.04
C GLY A 222 26.87 -63.75 -30.51
N GLN A 223 25.78 -63.91 -31.27
CA GLN A 223 25.81 -64.44 -32.65
C GLN A 223 26.04 -63.36 -33.73
N THR A 224 25.82 -62.09 -33.38
CA THR A 224 26.00 -60.96 -34.30
C THR A 224 26.92 -59.93 -33.67
N MET A 225 27.92 -59.48 -34.42
CA MET A 225 28.80 -58.37 -34.07
C MET A 225 28.48 -57.16 -34.94
N TYR A 226 28.33 -56.00 -34.32
CA TYR A 226 28.10 -54.73 -35.00
C TYR A 226 29.44 -54.04 -35.24
N ILE A 227 29.85 -53.99 -36.51
CA ILE A 227 31.21 -53.59 -36.92
C ILE A 227 31.14 -52.34 -37.78
N GLU A 228 31.94 -51.33 -37.43
CA GLU A 228 32.22 -50.19 -38.30
C GLU A 228 33.45 -50.52 -39.17
N PRO A 229 33.29 -50.67 -40.50
CA PRO A 229 34.42 -51.00 -41.39
C PRO A 229 35.52 -49.95 -41.34
N GLU A 230 36.77 -50.35 -41.53
CA GLU A 230 37.93 -49.44 -41.47
C GLU A 230 37.81 -48.22 -42.40
N GLU A 231 37.27 -48.40 -43.62
CA GLU A 231 37.01 -47.28 -44.54
C GLU A 231 36.01 -46.27 -43.96
N VAL A 232 34.96 -46.77 -43.30
CA VAL A 232 33.92 -45.96 -42.65
C VAL A 232 34.47 -45.27 -41.40
N VAL A 233 35.30 -45.94 -40.61
CA VAL A 233 35.99 -45.35 -39.45
C VAL A 233 36.82 -44.14 -39.87
N ARG A 234 37.61 -44.25 -40.94
CA ARG A 234 38.41 -43.12 -41.45
C ARG A 234 37.52 -41.94 -41.85
N LYS A 235 36.43 -42.21 -42.57
CA LYS A 235 35.49 -41.17 -43.01
C LYS A 235 34.69 -40.55 -41.88
N ASN A 236 34.30 -41.31 -40.86
CA ASN A 236 33.66 -40.78 -39.65
C ASN A 236 34.62 -39.89 -38.84
N ASN A 237 35.92 -40.21 -38.80
CA ASN A 237 36.90 -39.32 -38.17
C ASN A 237 37.07 -38.02 -38.98
N GLU A 238 37.09 -38.09 -40.32
CA GLU A 238 37.07 -36.90 -41.20
C GLU A 238 35.79 -36.07 -40.98
N LEU A 239 34.62 -36.72 -40.87
CA LEU A 239 33.34 -36.08 -40.60
C LEU A 239 33.39 -35.32 -39.27
N MET A 240 33.84 -35.98 -38.20
CA MET A 240 33.97 -35.36 -36.87
C MET A 240 34.92 -34.16 -36.90
N GLN A 241 36.01 -34.23 -37.67
CA GLN A 241 36.93 -33.10 -37.83
C GLN A 241 36.26 -31.90 -38.51
N GLU A 242 35.48 -32.13 -39.58
CA GLU A 242 34.77 -31.05 -40.26
C GLU A 242 33.59 -30.49 -39.44
N GLU A 243 32.90 -31.33 -38.66
CA GLU A 243 31.91 -30.87 -37.69
C GLU A 243 32.53 -29.98 -36.60
N PHE A 244 33.74 -30.32 -36.13
CA PHE A 244 34.51 -29.46 -35.23
C PHE A 244 34.89 -28.13 -35.89
N HIS A 245 35.37 -28.16 -37.14
CA HIS A 245 35.66 -26.94 -37.90
C HIS A 245 34.40 -26.06 -38.06
N LEU A 246 33.24 -26.66 -38.32
CA LEU A 246 31.97 -25.93 -38.40
C LEU A 246 31.63 -25.24 -37.08
N ALA A 247 31.82 -25.92 -35.95
CA ALA A 247 31.57 -25.37 -34.63
C ALA A 247 32.55 -24.22 -34.30
N GLU A 248 33.83 -24.38 -34.66
CA GLU A 248 34.86 -23.36 -34.44
C GLU A 248 34.62 -22.11 -35.31
N GLU A 249 34.30 -22.30 -36.59
CA GLU A 249 33.95 -21.23 -37.52
C GLU A 249 32.68 -20.49 -37.08
N THR A 250 31.66 -21.24 -36.63
CA THR A 250 30.45 -20.69 -36.03
C THR A 250 30.80 -19.81 -34.82
N ARG A 251 31.64 -20.32 -33.90
CA ARG A 251 32.08 -19.58 -32.72
C ARG A 251 32.85 -18.31 -33.10
N ARG A 252 33.72 -18.37 -34.13
CA ARG A 252 34.47 -17.22 -34.65
C ARG A 252 33.52 -16.13 -35.16
N ILE A 253 32.55 -16.50 -36.00
CA ILE A 253 31.55 -15.57 -36.54
C ILE A 253 30.73 -14.94 -35.41
N LEU A 254 30.31 -15.73 -34.41
CA LEU A 254 29.59 -15.21 -33.25
C LEU A 254 30.44 -14.30 -32.37
N ALA A 255 31.74 -14.59 -32.22
CA ALA A 255 32.66 -13.74 -31.47
C ALA A 255 32.85 -12.39 -32.15
N GLU A 256 33.01 -12.38 -33.48
CA GLU A 256 33.08 -11.16 -34.29
C GLU A 256 31.79 -10.34 -34.17
N LEU A 257 30.63 -10.98 -34.33
CA LEU A 257 29.34 -10.31 -34.16
C LEU A 257 29.18 -9.75 -32.72
N THR A 258 29.54 -10.52 -31.70
CA THR A 258 29.50 -10.06 -30.29
C THR A 258 30.38 -8.83 -30.10
N ALA A 259 31.58 -8.82 -30.68
CA ALA A 259 32.50 -7.68 -30.61
C ALA A 259 31.94 -6.44 -31.33
N THR A 260 31.28 -6.62 -32.49
CA THR A 260 30.61 -5.53 -33.22
C THR A 260 29.44 -4.92 -32.44
N LEU A 261 28.71 -5.73 -31.66
CA LEU A 261 27.57 -5.26 -30.86
C LEU A 261 27.96 -4.66 -29.50
N ARG A 262 29.15 -5.00 -28.98
CA ARG A 262 29.65 -4.55 -27.67
C ARG A 262 29.59 -3.02 -27.48
N PRO A 263 29.96 -2.17 -28.45
CA PRO A 263 29.85 -0.71 -28.31
C PRO A 263 28.43 -0.21 -28.04
N HIS A 264 27.40 -0.95 -28.44
CA HIS A 264 25.99 -0.59 -28.23
C HIS A 264 25.44 -1.06 -26.88
N CYS A 265 26.24 -1.76 -26.05
CA CYS A 265 25.77 -2.41 -24.83
C CYS A 265 25.11 -1.45 -23.82
N GLU A 266 25.65 -0.24 -23.66
CA GLU A 266 25.09 0.76 -22.73
C GLU A 266 23.73 1.28 -23.22
N GLN A 267 23.62 1.56 -24.51
CA GLN A 267 22.39 1.99 -25.18
C GLN A 267 21.32 0.89 -25.11
N LEU A 268 21.70 -0.36 -25.38
CA LEU A 268 20.80 -1.52 -25.28
C LEU A 268 20.33 -1.72 -23.83
N SER A 269 21.23 -1.55 -22.85
CA SER A 269 20.88 -1.65 -21.42
C SER A 269 19.94 -0.53 -20.97
N TRP A 270 20.12 0.67 -21.53
CA TRP A 270 19.22 1.79 -21.31
C TRP A 270 17.85 1.54 -21.95
N ALA A 271 17.82 1.07 -23.21
CA ALA A 271 16.59 0.69 -23.89
C ALA A 271 15.82 -0.38 -23.11
N LEU A 272 16.51 -1.38 -22.54
CA LEU A 272 15.88 -2.44 -21.75
C LEU A 272 15.17 -1.88 -20.53
N LYS A 273 15.78 -0.91 -19.83
CA LYS A 273 15.14 -0.22 -18.69
C LYS A 273 13.86 0.49 -19.12
N LEU A 274 13.91 1.27 -20.22
CA LEU A 274 12.75 2.00 -20.73
C LEU A 274 11.62 1.05 -21.16
N LEU A 275 11.93 0.02 -21.96
CA LEU A 275 10.96 -0.97 -22.41
C LEU A 275 10.34 -1.74 -21.24
N SER A 276 11.15 -2.11 -20.24
CA SER A 276 10.64 -2.81 -19.05
C SER A 276 9.70 -1.92 -18.25
N GLU A 277 9.97 -0.62 -18.11
CA GLU A 277 9.03 0.32 -17.48
C GLU A 277 7.73 0.45 -18.28
N MET A 278 7.81 0.59 -19.62
CA MET A 278 6.63 0.58 -20.50
C MET A 278 5.81 -0.70 -20.35
N ASP A 279 6.46 -1.87 -20.32
CA ASP A 279 5.81 -3.17 -20.15
C ASP A 279 5.06 -3.23 -18.82
N THR A 280 5.69 -2.83 -17.71
CA THR A 280 4.99 -2.87 -16.42
C THR A 280 3.77 -1.95 -16.36
N ALA A 281 3.83 -0.78 -17.01
CA ALA A 281 2.71 0.15 -17.08
C ALA A 281 1.61 -0.38 -18.01
N GLN A 282 1.98 -1.02 -19.12
CA GLN A 282 1.04 -1.66 -20.04
C GLN A 282 0.34 -2.86 -19.38
N ALA A 283 1.08 -3.69 -18.64
CA ALA A 283 0.54 -4.82 -17.90
C ALA A 283 -0.53 -4.37 -16.89
N ALA A 284 -0.23 -3.32 -16.12
CA ALA A 284 -1.19 -2.70 -15.21
C ALA A 284 -2.43 -2.16 -15.95
N ALA A 285 -2.23 -1.49 -17.09
CA ALA A 285 -3.33 -0.97 -17.91
C ALA A 285 -4.21 -2.07 -18.53
N LYS A 286 -3.61 -3.19 -18.99
CA LYS A 286 -4.34 -4.37 -19.50
C LYS A 286 -5.20 -4.99 -18.41
N TRP A 287 -4.61 -5.24 -17.24
CA TRP A 287 -5.36 -5.75 -16.10
C TRP A 287 -6.51 -4.80 -15.71
N GLY A 288 -6.25 -3.49 -15.68
CA GLY A 288 -7.26 -2.49 -15.40
C GLY A 288 -8.39 -2.41 -16.44
N ALA A 289 -8.08 -2.64 -17.72
CA ALA A 289 -9.09 -2.70 -18.78
C ALA A 289 -10.02 -3.91 -18.63
N GLU A 290 -9.46 -5.07 -18.24
CA GLU A 290 -10.22 -6.30 -17.99
C GLU A 290 -11.14 -6.20 -16.77
N HIS A 291 -10.73 -5.48 -15.72
CA HIS A 291 -11.44 -5.40 -14.44
C HIS A 291 -12.22 -4.08 -14.23
N GLY A 292 -12.36 -3.27 -15.28
CA GLY A 292 -13.10 -2.00 -15.22
C GLY A 292 -12.50 -0.98 -14.23
N CYS A 293 -11.17 -0.90 -14.17
CA CYS A 293 -10.45 -0.07 -13.21
C CYS A 293 -10.13 1.34 -13.72
N VAL A 294 -9.79 2.22 -12.78
CA VAL A 294 -9.28 3.58 -13.03
C VAL A 294 -7.97 3.81 -12.25
N PHE A 295 -7.12 4.70 -12.73
CA PHE A 295 -6.00 5.18 -11.91
C PHE A 295 -6.53 6.23 -10.94
N ALA A 296 -6.46 5.95 -9.64
CA ALA A 296 -6.96 6.87 -8.62
C ALA A 296 -6.25 8.22 -8.69
N GLN A 297 -6.98 9.30 -8.43
CA GLN A 297 -6.44 10.65 -8.37
C GLN A 297 -5.74 10.90 -7.03
N ASP A 298 -4.88 11.90 -7.02
CA ASP A 298 -4.27 12.37 -5.78
C ASP A 298 -5.27 13.19 -4.97
N VAL A 299 -5.14 13.16 -3.65
CA VAL A 299 -5.92 14.00 -2.75
C VAL A 299 -5.28 15.40 -2.72
N SER A 300 -6.03 16.42 -3.18
CA SER A 300 -5.63 17.83 -3.13
C SER A 300 -5.92 18.47 -1.76
N GLU A 301 -5.42 19.68 -1.48
CA GLU A 301 -5.66 20.37 -0.20
C GLU A 301 -7.14 20.68 0.07
N ASP A 302 -7.95 20.80 -0.99
CA ASP A 302 -9.37 21.13 -0.91
C ASP A 302 -10.31 19.93 -1.00
N GLU A 303 -9.77 18.74 -1.28
CA GLU A 303 -10.54 17.52 -1.45
C GLU A 303 -10.20 16.50 -0.36
N ALA A 304 -11.12 15.57 -0.15
CA ALA A 304 -10.93 14.47 0.78
C ALA A 304 -10.77 13.15 0.02
N ALA A 305 -10.18 12.15 0.71
CA ALA A 305 -10.11 10.79 0.22
C ALA A 305 -11.51 10.27 -0.10
N ALA A 306 -11.64 9.62 -1.25
CA ALA A 306 -12.91 9.10 -1.72
C ALA A 306 -12.74 7.82 -2.53
N LEU A 307 -13.56 6.82 -2.27
CA LEU A 307 -13.80 5.68 -3.13
C LEU A 307 -15.18 5.84 -3.75
N VAL A 308 -15.26 5.76 -5.08
CA VAL A 308 -16.53 5.86 -5.82
C VAL A 308 -16.77 4.53 -6.50
N GLN A 309 -17.89 3.86 -6.18
CA GLN A 309 -18.27 2.55 -6.74
C GLN A 309 -17.12 1.53 -6.71
N ALA A 310 -16.34 1.53 -5.64
CA ALA A 310 -15.18 0.67 -5.49
C ALA A 310 -15.60 -0.77 -5.25
N ARG A 311 -14.87 -1.73 -5.83
CA ARG A 311 -15.11 -3.16 -5.67
C ARG A 311 -13.88 -3.82 -5.08
N HIS A 312 -14.09 -4.83 -4.24
CA HIS A 312 -12.98 -5.63 -3.73
C HIS A 312 -12.39 -6.48 -4.88
N PRO A 313 -11.12 -6.30 -5.27
CA PRO A 313 -10.53 -6.97 -6.44
C PRO A 313 -10.71 -8.49 -6.44
N LEU A 314 -10.44 -9.16 -5.32
CA LEU A 314 -10.54 -10.62 -5.21
C LEU A 314 -11.97 -11.19 -5.24
N LEU A 315 -13.00 -10.34 -5.05
CA LEU A 315 -14.39 -10.75 -5.17
C LEU A 315 -14.93 -10.55 -6.59
N GLY A 316 -14.22 -9.78 -7.43
CA GLY A 316 -14.56 -9.54 -8.84
C GLY A 316 -15.99 -9.02 -9.01
N GLU A 317 -16.71 -9.59 -9.98
CA GLU A 317 -18.10 -9.21 -10.28
C GLU A 317 -19.08 -9.49 -9.14
N LYS A 318 -18.76 -10.44 -8.24
CA LYS A 318 -19.58 -10.74 -7.06
C LYS A 318 -19.49 -9.64 -5.99
N ALA A 319 -18.49 -8.76 -6.08
CA ALA A 319 -18.34 -7.63 -5.16
C ALA A 319 -19.45 -6.60 -5.37
N VAL A 320 -20.17 -6.28 -4.31
CA VAL A 320 -21.08 -5.12 -4.32
C VAL A 320 -20.24 -3.83 -4.26
N PRO A 321 -20.46 -2.85 -5.16
CA PRO A 321 -19.75 -1.58 -5.12
C PRO A 321 -19.99 -0.82 -3.81
N ILE A 322 -18.93 -0.20 -3.28
CA ILE A 322 -18.98 0.65 -2.09
C ILE A 322 -18.54 2.07 -2.41
N ASP A 323 -19.21 3.03 -1.76
CA ASP A 323 -18.83 4.44 -1.77
C ASP A 323 -18.31 4.83 -0.38
N ILE A 324 -17.12 5.40 -0.31
CA ILE A 324 -16.54 5.93 0.93
C ILE A 324 -16.08 7.35 0.66
N THR A 325 -16.63 8.32 1.39
CA THR A 325 -16.24 9.73 1.24
C THR A 325 -15.89 10.32 2.60
N PHE A 326 -14.66 10.78 2.74
CA PHE A 326 -14.25 11.53 3.93
C PHE A 326 -14.71 12.99 3.80
N LEU A 327 -14.96 13.66 4.93
CA LEU A 327 -15.18 15.10 4.97
C LEU A 327 -13.83 15.81 5.21
N LYS A 328 -13.72 17.06 4.76
CA LYS A 328 -12.50 17.86 4.96
C LYS A 328 -12.13 17.91 6.45
N GLY A 329 -10.86 17.65 6.76
CA GLY A 329 -10.34 17.65 8.13
C GLY A 329 -10.62 16.39 8.96
N LYS A 330 -11.37 15.41 8.42
CA LYS A 330 -11.69 14.16 9.11
C LYS A 330 -10.79 13.03 8.64
N SER A 331 -10.17 12.31 9.58
CA SER A 331 -9.21 11.23 9.30
C SER A 331 -9.64 9.88 9.85
N VAL A 332 -10.72 9.82 10.62
CA VAL A 332 -11.21 8.58 11.24
C VAL A 332 -12.58 8.20 10.67
N LEU A 333 -12.71 6.97 10.18
CA LEU A 333 -13.98 6.38 9.76
C LEU A 333 -14.35 5.23 10.70
N ILE A 334 -15.52 5.33 11.34
CA ILE A 334 -16.08 4.30 12.21
C ILE A 334 -17.24 3.61 11.48
N VAL A 335 -17.04 2.36 11.10
CA VAL A 335 -18.03 1.53 10.40
C VAL A 335 -18.75 0.64 11.42
N THR A 336 -20.07 0.78 11.47
CA THR A 336 -20.93 0.02 12.39
C THR A 336 -21.97 -0.82 11.66
N GLY A 337 -22.52 -1.83 12.32
CA GLY A 337 -23.54 -2.72 11.75
C GLY A 337 -23.30 -4.19 12.09
N PRO A 338 -24.18 -5.11 11.66
CA PRO A 338 -24.02 -6.55 11.92
C PRO A 338 -22.77 -7.13 11.25
N ASN A 339 -22.21 -8.22 11.77
CA ASN A 339 -20.96 -8.82 11.27
C ASN A 339 -21.08 -9.32 9.81
N THR A 340 -22.28 -9.75 9.42
CA THR A 340 -22.60 -10.15 8.04
C THR A 340 -22.76 -8.97 7.07
N GLY A 341 -22.68 -7.71 7.53
CA GLY A 341 -22.89 -6.51 6.72
C GLY A 341 -21.73 -6.07 5.83
N GLY A 342 -20.59 -6.79 5.85
CA GLY A 342 -19.43 -6.49 5.00
C GLY A 342 -18.46 -5.43 5.54
N LYS A 343 -18.51 -5.09 6.84
CA LYS A 343 -17.63 -4.08 7.47
C LYS A 343 -16.13 -4.36 7.26
N THR A 344 -15.69 -5.58 7.55
CA THR A 344 -14.31 -6.03 7.35
C THR A 344 -13.89 -5.92 5.88
N VAL A 345 -14.77 -6.34 4.96
CA VAL A 345 -14.52 -6.25 3.52
C VAL A 345 -14.37 -4.79 3.07
N THR A 346 -15.17 -3.87 3.62
CA THR A 346 -15.07 -2.42 3.35
C THR A 346 -13.70 -1.86 3.71
N ILE A 347 -13.20 -2.11 4.93
CA ILE A 347 -11.89 -1.59 5.36
C ILE A 347 -10.74 -2.28 4.61
N LYS A 348 -10.84 -3.59 4.34
CA LYS A 348 -9.87 -4.32 3.51
C LYS A 348 -9.82 -3.76 2.09
N THR A 349 -10.97 -3.43 1.51
CA THR A 349 -11.07 -2.83 0.17
C THR A 349 -10.33 -1.50 0.14
N PHE A 350 -10.58 -0.60 1.08
CA PHE A 350 -9.89 0.70 1.11
C PHE A 350 -8.36 0.55 1.21
N ALA A 351 -7.90 -0.33 2.10
CA ALA A 351 -6.49 -0.58 2.28
C ALA A 351 -5.82 -1.20 1.04
N LEU A 352 -6.45 -2.23 0.46
CA LEU A 352 -5.95 -2.89 -0.74
C LEU A 352 -5.88 -1.93 -1.93
N LEU A 353 -6.91 -1.12 -2.16
CA LEU A 353 -6.91 -0.12 -3.21
C LEU A 353 -5.86 0.98 -2.98
N SER A 354 -5.61 1.36 -1.72
CA SER A 354 -4.53 2.30 -1.37
C SER A 354 -3.16 1.73 -1.74
N MET A 355 -2.90 0.45 -1.44
CA MET A 355 -1.64 -0.23 -1.78
C MET A 355 -1.48 -0.44 -3.30
N MET A 356 -2.57 -0.76 -4.00
CA MET A 356 -2.59 -0.84 -5.46
C MET A 356 -2.27 0.52 -6.09
N ASN A 357 -2.94 1.59 -5.65
CA ASN A 357 -2.66 2.96 -6.09
C ASN A 357 -1.18 3.30 -5.85
N GLN A 358 -0.65 3.04 -4.65
CA GLN A 358 0.75 3.26 -4.31
C GLN A 358 1.73 2.35 -5.06
N SER A 359 1.27 1.31 -5.75
CA SER A 359 2.09 0.46 -6.62
C SER A 359 1.98 0.86 -8.10
N ALA A 360 1.34 2.01 -8.37
CA ALA A 360 0.99 2.50 -9.70
C ALA A 360 0.10 1.51 -10.49
N PHE A 361 -0.75 0.76 -9.78
CA PHE A 361 -1.77 -0.09 -10.40
C PHE A 361 -3.11 0.64 -10.44
N PRO A 362 -3.94 0.41 -11.47
CA PRO A 362 -5.30 0.92 -11.49
C PRO A 362 -6.14 0.17 -10.46
N VAL A 363 -7.15 0.83 -9.92
CA VAL A 363 -8.04 0.30 -8.88
C VAL A 363 -9.44 0.04 -9.46
N PRO A 364 -10.12 -1.08 -9.12
CA PRO A 364 -11.49 -1.35 -9.52
C PRO A 364 -12.47 -0.41 -8.81
N ALA A 365 -12.61 0.79 -9.36
CA ALA A 365 -13.47 1.86 -8.88
C ALA A 365 -13.85 2.77 -10.07
N ALA A 366 -14.81 3.66 -9.86
CA ALA A 366 -15.20 4.65 -10.85
C ALA A 366 -14.33 5.93 -10.78
N ASP A 367 -14.41 6.72 -11.85
CA ASP A 367 -13.80 8.05 -11.92
C ASP A 367 -14.25 8.93 -10.74
N GLY A 368 -13.33 9.78 -10.25
CA GLY A 368 -13.53 10.57 -9.03
C GLY A 368 -13.00 9.90 -7.76
N THR A 369 -12.53 8.65 -7.85
CA THR A 369 -11.78 7.99 -6.77
C THR A 369 -10.46 8.72 -6.49
N ARG A 370 -10.25 9.12 -5.22
CA ARG A 370 -9.07 9.83 -4.72
C ARG A 370 -8.47 9.09 -3.54
N LEU A 371 -7.19 8.74 -3.62
CA LEU A 371 -6.51 7.97 -2.58
C LEU A 371 -5.22 8.66 -2.13
N PRO A 372 -5.02 8.86 -0.81
CA PRO A 372 -3.78 9.42 -0.28
C PRO A 372 -2.62 8.41 -0.36
N VAL A 373 -1.39 8.90 -0.17
CA VAL A 373 -0.17 8.09 -0.13
C VAL A 373 0.33 7.98 1.31
N PHE A 374 0.34 6.76 1.82
CA PHE A 374 0.76 6.40 3.16
C PHE A 374 2.19 5.85 3.19
N ASP A 375 2.95 6.22 4.22
CA ASP A 375 4.32 5.72 4.42
C ASP A 375 4.34 4.42 5.23
N SER A 376 3.33 4.22 6.07
CA SER A 376 3.13 3.00 6.83
C SER A 376 1.65 2.60 6.88
N ILE A 377 1.41 1.29 6.94
CA ILE A 377 0.08 0.70 7.07
C ILE A 377 0.13 -0.30 8.22
N PHE A 378 -0.69 -0.06 9.23
CA PHE A 378 -0.90 -0.95 10.36
C PHE A 378 -2.28 -1.60 10.22
N ALA A 379 -2.34 -2.91 10.40
CA ALA A 379 -3.58 -3.65 10.28
C ALA A 379 -3.71 -4.61 11.46
N ASP A 380 -4.87 -4.57 12.07
CA ASP A 380 -5.37 -5.59 12.98
C ASP A 380 -6.66 -6.13 12.38
N ILE A 381 -6.53 -7.14 11.52
CA ILE A 381 -7.64 -7.71 10.74
C ILE A 381 -7.50 -9.24 10.76
N GLY A 382 -8.48 -9.95 11.31
CA GLY A 382 -8.45 -11.41 11.41
C GLY A 382 -9.77 -11.99 11.92
N ASP A 383 -10.01 -13.27 11.65
CA ASP A 383 -11.19 -14.00 12.12
C ASP A 383 -10.97 -14.53 13.54
N GLU A 384 -11.82 -14.13 14.50
CA GLU A 384 -11.85 -14.66 15.88
C GLU A 384 -12.30 -16.14 15.97
N GLN A 385 -12.35 -16.89 14.86
CA GLN A 385 -13.06 -18.18 14.77
C GLN A 385 -12.19 -19.45 14.88
N SER A 386 -10.88 -19.36 15.12
CA SER A 386 -10.09 -20.55 15.48
C SER A 386 -10.23 -20.86 16.99
N ILE A 387 -10.95 -21.94 17.28
CA ILE A 387 -11.26 -22.41 18.64
C ILE A 387 -10.01 -22.80 19.45
N ASP A 388 -8.89 -23.10 18.78
CA ASP A 388 -7.66 -23.62 19.42
C ASP A 388 -6.73 -22.55 20.05
N GLU A 389 -7.04 -21.24 19.92
CA GLU A 389 -6.08 -20.16 20.28
C GLU A 389 -6.67 -18.95 21.04
N SER A 390 -7.70 -19.12 21.88
CA SER A 390 -8.47 -18.00 22.45
C SER A 390 -7.72 -17.01 23.38
N LEU A 391 -6.53 -17.36 23.93
CA LEU A 391 -5.67 -16.42 24.70
C LEU A 391 -4.60 -15.74 23.83
N SER A 392 -4.24 -16.40 22.71
CA SER A 392 -3.25 -15.95 21.72
C SER A 392 -3.80 -14.80 20.88
N THR A 393 -5.10 -14.83 20.55
CA THR A 393 -5.78 -13.85 19.68
C THR A 393 -5.93 -12.48 20.33
N PHE A 394 -6.55 -12.33 21.50
CA PHE A 394 -6.70 -11.02 22.16
C PHE A 394 -5.33 -10.36 22.45
N SER A 395 -4.37 -11.16 22.93
CA SER A 395 -2.99 -10.69 23.15
C SER A 395 -2.28 -10.29 21.85
N ALA A 396 -2.62 -10.92 20.72
CA ALA A 396 -2.13 -10.53 19.40
C ALA A 396 -2.77 -9.21 18.91
N HIS A 397 -4.08 -9.07 19.04
CA HIS A 397 -4.82 -7.83 18.74
C HIS A 397 -4.23 -6.65 19.53
N MET A 398 -4.06 -6.81 20.85
CA MET A 398 -3.47 -5.77 21.69
C MET A 398 -2.02 -5.43 21.31
N ARG A 399 -1.23 -6.41 20.87
CA ARG A 399 0.13 -6.15 20.36
C ARG A 399 0.12 -5.37 19.05
N ASN A 400 -0.78 -5.69 18.13
CA ASN A 400 -0.93 -4.97 16.85
C ASN A 400 -1.39 -3.52 17.10
N ILE A 401 -2.39 -3.33 17.97
CA ILE A 401 -2.88 -2.01 18.37
C ILE A 401 -1.78 -1.21 19.07
N ALA A 402 -1.07 -1.80 20.03
CA ALA A 402 0.04 -1.13 20.70
C ALA A 402 1.15 -0.72 19.73
N ALA A 403 1.46 -1.56 18.73
CA ALA A 403 2.42 -1.22 17.68
C ALA A 403 1.92 -0.04 16.82
N ALA A 404 0.64 -0.04 16.43
CA ALA A 404 0.03 1.07 15.69
C ALA A 404 0.08 2.37 16.50
N VAL A 405 -0.42 2.36 17.74
CA VAL A 405 -0.39 3.54 18.63
C VAL A 405 1.04 4.03 18.85
N LYS A 406 2.03 3.15 18.97
CA LYS A 406 3.42 3.54 19.18
C LYS A 406 4.06 4.17 17.94
N HIS A 407 3.84 3.59 16.76
CA HIS A 407 4.61 3.91 15.56
C HIS A 407 3.87 4.72 14.49
N ALA A 408 2.53 4.80 14.55
CA ALA A 408 1.76 5.59 13.60
C ALA A 408 2.01 7.09 13.76
N ASP A 409 1.88 7.79 12.63
CA ASP A 409 2.04 9.23 12.44
C ASP A 409 0.97 9.77 11.46
N SER A 410 1.11 11.02 11.03
CA SER A 410 0.17 11.69 10.13
C SER A 410 0.13 11.14 8.70
N ARG A 411 1.07 10.26 8.33
CA ARG A 411 1.16 9.60 7.02
C ARG A 411 0.91 8.10 7.14
N SER A 412 0.33 7.67 8.24
CA SER A 412 0.05 6.26 8.54
C SER A 412 -1.43 5.93 8.33
N LEU A 413 -1.69 4.80 7.69
CA LEU A 413 -3.02 4.17 7.62
C LEU A 413 -3.12 3.12 8.73
N VAL A 414 -4.16 3.19 9.56
CA VAL A 414 -4.42 2.22 10.63
C VAL A 414 -5.78 1.58 10.40
N LEU A 415 -5.81 0.24 10.35
CA LEU A 415 -7.02 -0.56 10.17
C LEU A 415 -7.25 -1.37 11.44
N LEU A 416 -8.40 -1.16 12.08
CA LEU A 416 -8.78 -1.86 13.31
C LEU A 416 -10.12 -2.55 13.10
N ASP A 417 -10.11 -3.87 12.96
CA ASP A 417 -11.33 -4.65 12.82
C ASP A 417 -11.88 -5.05 14.19
N GLU A 418 -13.20 -4.90 14.36
CA GLU A 418 -13.94 -5.21 15.59
C GLU A 418 -13.39 -4.56 16.88
N LEU A 419 -12.83 -3.34 16.78
CA LEU A 419 -12.19 -2.66 17.91
C LEU A 419 -13.10 -2.62 19.16
N GLY A 420 -12.54 -3.11 20.27
CA GLY A 420 -13.21 -3.22 21.57
C GLY A 420 -13.84 -4.59 21.84
N SER A 421 -13.85 -5.51 20.86
CA SER A 421 -14.34 -6.88 21.01
C SER A 421 -13.43 -7.75 21.89
N GLY A 422 -13.92 -8.94 22.24
CA GLY A 422 -13.11 -9.98 22.90
C GLY A 422 -12.90 -9.82 24.40
N THR A 423 -13.45 -8.78 25.05
CA THR A 423 -13.37 -8.56 26.50
C THR A 423 -14.67 -7.97 27.06
N ASP A 424 -14.69 -7.60 28.34
CA ASP A 424 -15.80 -6.88 28.95
C ASP A 424 -16.19 -5.64 28.13
N PRO A 425 -17.48 -5.44 27.77
CA PRO A 425 -17.88 -4.34 26.91
C PRO A 425 -17.57 -2.93 27.44
N GLN A 426 -17.46 -2.74 28.76
CA GLN A 426 -17.09 -1.44 29.34
C GLN A 426 -15.59 -1.21 29.21
N GLU A 427 -14.78 -2.20 29.57
CA GLU A 427 -13.31 -2.13 29.45
C GLU A 427 -12.88 -2.01 27.98
N GLY A 428 -13.43 -2.85 27.11
CA GLY A 428 -13.17 -2.84 25.67
C GLY A 428 -13.56 -1.51 25.02
N GLY A 429 -14.70 -0.94 25.43
CA GLY A 429 -15.13 0.39 24.98
C GLY A 429 -14.18 1.50 25.42
N ALA A 430 -13.69 1.47 26.66
CA ALA A 430 -12.76 2.46 27.18
C ALA A 430 -11.39 2.39 26.47
N ILE A 431 -10.86 1.19 26.27
CA ILE A 431 -9.61 0.95 25.54
C ILE A 431 -9.73 1.43 24.09
N ALA A 432 -10.86 1.15 23.43
CA ALA A 432 -11.10 1.58 22.07
C ALA A 432 -11.12 3.10 21.93
N MET A 433 -11.81 3.81 22.83
CA MET A 433 -11.84 5.29 22.82
C MET A 433 -10.45 5.88 23.06
N ALA A 434 -9.72 5.39 24.07
CA ALA A 434 -8.36 5.85 24.36
C ALA A 434 -7.38 5.59 23.19
N THR A 435 -7.54 4.46 22.50
CA THR A 435 -6.77 4.11 21.31
C THR A 435 -7.06 5.09 20.17
N LEU A 436 -8.33 5.40 19.93
CA LEU A 436 -8.74 6.38 18.91
C LEU A 436 -8.22 7.78 19.23
N ASP A 437 -8.33 8.24 20.47
CA ASP A 437 -7.80 9.54 20.91
C ASP A 437 -6.30 9.66 20.61
N ALA A 438 -5.52 8.63 20.96
CA ALA A 438 -4.08 8.62 20.72
C ALA A 438 -3.72 8.67 19.22
N LEU A 439 -4.49 7.99 18.36
CA LEU A 439 -4.27 8.01 16.91
C LEU A 439 -4.73 9.32 16.26
N ILE A 440 -5.80 9.93 16.78
CA ILE A 440 -6.29 11.25 16.36
C ILE A 440 -5.28 12.34 16.70
N GLU A 441 -4.71 12.31 17.91
CA GLU A 441 -3.65 13.25 18.33
C GLU A 441 -2.44 13.21 17.38
N LYS A 442 -2.11 12.01 16.88
CA LYS A 442 -1.07 11.77 15.88
C LYS A 442 -1.47 12.14 14.45
N LYS A 443 -2.72 12.55 14.24
CA LYS A 443 -3.33 12.86 12.93
C LYS A 443 -3.26 11.68 11.95
N SER A 444 -3.26 10.45 12.46
CA SER A 444 -3.25 9.25 11.63
C SER A 444 -4.58 9.07 10.90
N PHE A 445 -4.53 8.36 9.77
CA PHE A 445 -5.72 7.99 9.02
C PHE A 445 -6.21 6.63 9.53
N VAL A 446 -7.42 6.56 10.06
CA VAL A 446 -7.90 5.39 10.81
C VAL A 446 -9.22 4.89 10.23
N LEU A 447 -9.29 3.60 9.96
CA LEU A 447 -10.51 2.88 9.59
C LEU A 447 -10.80 1.87 10.70
N VAL A 448 -11.94 2.01 11.34
CA VAL A 448 -12.36 1.13 12.43
C VAL A 448 -13.68 0.48 12.08
N THR A 449 -13.81 -0.82 12.34
CA THR A 449 -15.12 -1.47 12.44
C THR A 449 -15.41 -1.80 13.90
N THR A 450 -16.67 -1.71 14.30
CA THR A 450 -17.08 -2.07 15.67
C THR A 450 -18.55 -2.44 15.76
N HIS A 451 -18.87 -3.28 16.74
CA HIS A 451 -20.23 -3.57 17.16
C HIS A 451 -20.61 -2.85 18.47
N HIS A 452 -19.67 -2.18 19.15
CA HIS A 452 -19.92 -1.51 20.42
C HIS A 452 -20.67 -0.19 20.24
N GLY A 453 -21.81 -0.06 20.92
CA GLY A 453 -22.64 1.14 20.86
C GLY A 453 -21.94 2.42 21.34
N ILE A 454 -20.96 2.30 22.25
CA ILE A 454 -20.20 3.44 22.80
C ILE A 454 -19.40 4.15 21.70
N LEU A 455 -18.79 3.39 20.78
CA LEU A 455 -18.00 3.95 19.67
C LEU A 455 -18.87 4.67 18.63
N LYS A 456 -20.15 4.30 18.50
CA LYS A 456 -21.12 5.05 17.67
C LYS A 456 -21.28 6.48 18.17
N ASN A 457 -21.44 6.63 19.49
CA ASN A 457 -21.58 7.93 20.14
C ASN A 457 -20.28 8.73 20.03
N TYR A 458 -19.14 8.09 20.28
CA TYR A 458 -17.83 8.71 20.13
C TYR A 458 -17.63 9.33 18.74
N GLY A 459 -17.94 8.57 17.67
CA GLY A 459 -17.82 9.06 16.30
C GLY A 459 -18.78 10.17 15.91
N TYR A 460 -19.89 10.35 16.66
CA TYR A 460 -20.80 11.47 16.49
C TYR A 460 -20.30 12.74 17.19
N THR A 461 -19.71 12.58 18.38
CA THR A 461 -19.24 13.72 19.19
C THR A 461 -17.86 14.23 18.81
N ASN A 462 -17.00 13.38 18.22
CA ASN A 462 -15.64 13.76 17.86
C ASN A 462 -15.58 14.35 16.44
N GLU A 463 -15.08 15.58 16.31
CA GLU A 463 -15.00 16.31 15.04
C GLU A 463 -14.13 15.62 13.99
N SER A 464 -13.12 14.85 14.40
CA SER A 464 -12.21 14.12 13.49
C SER A 464 -12.82 12.84 12.91
N CYS A 465 -14.00 12.44 13.39
CA CYS A 465 -14.64 11.17 13.06
C CYS A 465 -15.80 11.32 12.06
N VAL A 466 -15.93 10.32 11.18
CA VAL A 466 -17.09 10.07 10.33
C VAL A 466 -17.68 8.73 10.74
N ASN A 467 -18.98 8.70 11.01
CA ASN A 467 -19.70 7.44 11.20
C ASN A 467 -20.19 6.91 9.85
N ALA A 468 -20.18 5.60 9.70
CA ALA A 468 -20.83 4.90 8.61
C ALA A 468 -21.52 3.63 9.11
N SER A 469 -22.54 3.18 8.40
CA SER A 469 -23.23 1.94 8.70
C SER A 469 -23.42 1.05 7.48
N ALA A 470 -23.24 -0.26 7.68
CA ALA A 470 -23.60 -1.24 6.67
C ALA A 470 -25.14 -1.36 6.61
N GLU A 471 -25.71 -1.09 5.44
CA GLU A 471 -27.14 -1.20 5.19
C GLU A 471 -27.59 -2.67 5.21
N PHE A 472 -28.78 -2.87 5.76
CA PHE A 472 -29.39 -4.17 5.97
C PHE A 472 -30.86 -4.10 5.58
N ASP A 473 -31.30 -5.01 4.71
CA ASP A 473 -32.68 -5.05 4.27
C ASP A 473 -33.54 -5.69 5.36
N ALA A 474 -34.42 -4.90 5.98
CA ALA A 474 -35.30 -5.36 7.07
C ALA A 474 -36.35 -6.40 6.62
N GLY A 475 -36.70 -6.44 5.33
CA GLY A 475 -37.67 -7.39 4.77
C GLY A 475 -37.05 -8.77 4.51
N THR A 476 -35.88 -8.80 3.90
CA THR A 476 -35.16 -10.04 3.57
C THR A 476 -34.21 -10.52 4.68
N LEU A 477 -33.83 -9.64 5.61
CA LEU A 477 -32.74 -9.83 6.58
C LEU A 477 -31.42 -10.23 5.90
N ALA A 478 -31.21 -9.78 4.66
CA ALA A 478 -29.97 -9.98 3.92
C ALA A 478 -29.13 -8.69 3.98
N PRO A 479 -27.79 -8.81 4.08
CA PRO A 479 -26.90 -7.66 3.93
C PRO A 479 -26.98 -7.13 2.49
N THR A 480 -27.21 -5.82 2.33
CA THR A 480 -27.17 -5.18 1.01
C THR A 480 -25.75 -4.83 0.59
N TYR A 481 -24.79 -4.92 1.53
CA TYR A 481 -23.37 -4.57 1.40
C TYR A 481 -23.14 -3.10 0.97
N ARG A 482 -24.16 -2.25 1.07
CA ARG A 482 -24.04 -0.80 0.84
C ARG A 482 -23.65 -0.11 2.14
N LEU A 483 -22.82 0.92 2.02
CA LEU A 483 -22.37 1.73 3.15
C LEU A 483 -23.12 3.06 3.18
N LEU A 484 -23.84 3.34 4.27
CA LEU A 484 -24.50 4.61 4.51
C LEU A 484 -23.58 5.53 5.31
N MET A 485 -23.03 6.54 4.64
CA MET A 485 -22.14 7.53 5.25
C MET A 485 -22.91 8.52 6.11
N GLY A 486 -22.35 8.88 7.26
CA GLY A 486 -22.90 9.87 8.20
C GLY A 486 -24.00 9.36 9.13
N VAL A 487 -24.48 8.12 8.95
CA VAL A 487 -25.58 7.55 9.73
C VAL A 487 -25.08 6.38 10.59
N PRO A 488 -25.24 6.42 11.92
CA PRO A 488 -24.95 5.28 12.79
C PRO A 488 -26.02 4.17 12.59
N GLY A 489 -25.59 2.91 12.50
CA GLY A 489 -26.50 1.80 12.16
C GLY A 489 -27.33 1.30 13.35
N GLU A 490 -28.54 0.81 13.10
CA GLU A 490 -29.37 0.12 14.10
C GLU A 490 -28.92 -1.35 14.31
N SER A 491 -29.12 -1.90 15.51
CA SER A 491 -28.76 -3.28 15.84
C SER A 491 -29.96 -4.23 15.62
N HIS A 492 -29.94 -5.02 14.54
CA HIS A 492 -31.04 -5.94 14.16
C HIS A 492 -30.94 -7.36 14.77
N ALA A 493 -30.17 -7.54 15.84
CA ALA A 493 -29.88 -8.86 16.40
C ALA A 493 -31.14 -9.64 16.84
N LEU A 494 -32.15 -8.96 17.37
CA LEU A 494 -33.41 -9.59 17.81
C LEU A 494 -34.28 -10.07 16.64
N ASP A 495 -34.26 -9.35 15.51
CA ASP A 495 -35.01 -9.72 14.31
C ASP A 495 -34.38 -10.94 13.63
N ILE A 496 -33.05 -11.00 13.60
CA ILE A 496 -32.29 -12.16 13.13
C ILE A 496 -32.58 -13.37 14.03
N ALA A 497 -32.49 -13.22 15.35
CA ALA A 497 -32.76 -14.31 16.29
C ALA A 497 -34.16 -14.92 16.11
N ARG A 498 -35.19 -14.08 15.91
CA ARG A 498 -36.57 -14.53 15.65
C ARG A 498 -36.68 -15.39 14.38
N ARG A 499 -36.02 -14.96 13.29
CA ARG A 499 -36.09 -15.66 12.00
C ARG A 499 -35.21 -16.92 11.95
N SER A 500 -34.14 -16.95 12.74
CA SER A 500 -33.32 -18.14 12.99
C SER A 500 -33.97 -19.18 13.91
N GLY A 501 -35.26 -19.01 14.26
CA GLY A 501 -36.06 -19.98 15.00
C GLY A 501 -36.17 -19.73 16.50
N LEU A 502 -35.69 -18.60 17.02
CA LEU A 502 -35.87 -18.27 18.44
C LEU A 502 -37.36 -17.97 18.73
N PRO A 503 -37.97 -18.61 19.75
CA PRO A 503 -39.39 -18.41 20.06
C PRO A 503 -39.75 -16.93 20.27
N ALA A 504 -40.91 -16.51 19.74
CA ALA A 504 -41.35 -15.12 19.77
C ALA A 504 -41.45 -14.56 21.21
N ASP A 505 -41.82 -15.39 22.18
CA ASP A 505 -41.89 -15.01 23.59
C ASP A 505 -40.50 -14.73 24.19
N THR A 506 -39.48 -15.46 23.77
CA THR A 506 -38.08 -15.23 24.16
C THR A 506 -37.56 -13.93 23.58
N VAL A 507 -37.84 -13.67 22.30
CA VAL A 507 -37.49 -12.39 21.63
C VAL A 507 -38.19 -11.22 22.30
N LYS A 508 -39.46 -11.38 22.68
CA LYS A 508 -40.25 -10.36 23.39
C LYS A 508 -39.69 -10.07 24.78
N LYS A 509 -39.27 -11.10 25.53
CA LYS A 509 -38.56 -10.95 26.81
C LYS A 509 -37.20 -10.26 26.62
N ALA A 510 -36.41 -10.65 25.62
CA ALA A 510 -35.13 -10.01 25.31
C ALA A 510 -35.31 -8.52 24.98
N LYS A 511 -36.34 -8.16 24.19
CA LYS A 511 -36.69 -6.76 23.91
C LYS A 511 -37.05 -5.99 25.18
N SER A 512 -37.74 -6.62 26.14
CA SER A 512 -38.06 -5.99 27.43
C SER A 512 -36.82 -5.72 28.31
N TYR A 513 -35.80 -6.58 28.27
CA TYR A 513 -34.54 -6.33 28.99
C TYR A 513 -33.77 -5.15 28.41
N ILE A 514 -33.74 -5.01 27.08
CA ILE A 514 -33.11 -3.86 26.40
C ILE A 514 -33.87 -2.56 26.71
N THR A 515 -35.20 -2.59 26.68
CA THR A 515 -36.04 -1.42 26.93
C THR A 515 -35.88 -0.89 28.36
N ASN A 516 -35.61 -1.77 29.34
CA ASN A 516 -35.35 -1.38 30.74
C ASN A 516 -33.92 -0.85 30.98
N GLN A 517 -32.97 -1.03 30.07
CA GLN A 517 -31.60 -0.45 30.16
C GLN A 517 -31.39 0.77 29.27
N GLN A 518 -32.18 0.98 28.21
CA GLN A 518 -32.01 2.07 27.25
C GLN A 518 -32.96 3.28 27.42
N ALA A 519 -33.89 3.24 28.37
CA ALA A 519 -34.93 4.27 28.52
C ALA A 519 -34.42 5.70 28.80
N ASP A 520 -33.18 5.88 29.24
CA ASP A 520 -32.60 7.22 29.45
C ASP A 520 -31.89 7.79 28.21
N VAL A 521 -31.32 6.95 27.33
CA VAL A 521 -30.38 7.44 26.30
C VAL A 521 -31.10 7.86 25.01
N SER A 522 -32.12 7.14 24.55
CA SER A 522 -32.89 7.55 23.36
C SER A 522 -33.68 8.84 23.58
N THR A 523 -34.12 9.05 24.83
CA THR A 523 -34.87 10.23 25.26
C THR A 523 -33.96 11.45 25.34
N LEU A 524 -32.72 11.26 25.80
CA LEU A 524 -31.65 12.26 25.73
C LEU A 524 -31.23 12.57 24.30
N ILE A 525 -31.04 11.56 23.44
CA ILE A 525 -30.67 11.75 22.03
C ILE A 525 -31.75 12.54 21.31
N ARG A 526 -33.03 12.17 21.43
CA ARG A 526 -34.14 12.92 20.81
C ARG A 526 -34.17 14.38 21.30
N GLY A 527 -34.01 14.60 22.60
CA GLY A 527 -33.93 15.94 23.17
C GLY A 527 -32.69 16.74 22.71
N LEU A 528 -31.58 16.06 22.44
CA LEU A 528 -30.35 16.68 21.92
C LEU A 528 -30.48 16.99 20.43
N THR A 529 -31.06 16.09 19.63
CA THR A 529 -31.31 16.28 18.20
C THR A 529 -32.29 17.43 17.96
N GLU A 530 -33.35 17.51 18.76
CA GLU A 530 -34.30 18.64 18.73
C GLU A 530 -33.59 19.96 19.08
N LYS A 531 -32.72 19.96 20.10
CA LYS A 531 -31.91 21.15 20.45
C LYS A 531 -30.88 21.52 19.38
N HIS A 532 -30.27 20.55 18.72
CA HIS A 532 -29.34 20.81 17.61
C HIS A 532 -30.06 21.35 16.38
N ALA A 533 -31.25 20.85 16.07
CA ALA A 533 -32.09 21.39 15.01
C ALA A 533 -32.55 22.83 15.33
N GLU A 534 -32.92 23.10 16.59
CA GLU A 534 -33.25 24.45 17.07
C GLU A 534 -32.02 25.39 16.99
N ALA A 535 -30.84 24.93 17.43
CA ALA A 535 -29.59 25.68 17.36
C ALA A 535 -29.17 26.00 15.93
N ALA A 536 -29.24 25.03 15.01
CA ALA A 536 -28.91 25.23 13.60
C ALA A 536 -29.88 26.21 12.92
N ARG A 537 -31.15 26.22 13.33
CA ARG A 537 -32.13 27.19 12.85
C ARG A 537 -31.81 28.60 13.35
N ILE A 538 -31.51 28.74 14.64
CA ILE A 538 -31.11 30.01 15.26
C ILE A 538 -29.82 30.53 14.62
N GLU A 539 -28.84 29.66 14.36
CA GLU A 539 -27.59 30.04 13.71
C GLU A 539 -27.82 30.54 12.28
N LYS A 540 -28.73 29.90 11.53
CA LYS A 540 -29.12 30.37 10.19
C LYS A 540 -29.83 31.72 10.24
N GLU A 541 -30.74 31.91 11.19
CA GLU A 541 -31.43 33.19 11.43
C GLU A 541 -30.43 34.29 11.82
N LEU A 542 -29.46 33.99 12.70
CA LEU A 542 -28.41 34.92 13.14
C LEU A 542 -27.48 35.32 12.00
N ARG A 543 -27.00 34.35 11.19
CA ARG A 543 -26.14 34.64 10.04
C ARG A 543 -26.84 35.51 9.00
N GLN A 544 -28.15 35.34 8.83
CA GLN A 544 -28.93 36.16 7.91
C GLN A 544 -29.09 37.58 8.46
N ALA A 545 -29.39 37.73 9.75
CA ALA A 545 -29.44 39.03 10.42
C ALA A 545 -28.07 39.76 10.38
N GLU A 546 -26.97 39.06 10.65
CA GLU A 546 -25.61 39.63 10.57
C GLU A 546 -25.28 40.14 9.17
N LYS A 547 -25.71 39.42 8.12
CA LYS A 547 -25.51 39.84 6.73
C LYS A 547 -26.31 41.12 6.43
N GLU A 548 -27.57 41.18 6.84
CA GLU A 548 -28.42 42.37 6.66
C GLU A 548 -27.88 43.59 7.42
N THR A 549 -27.40 43.40 8.65
CA THR A 549 -26.75 44.45 9.45
C THR A 549 -25.46 44.93 8.78
N ARG A 550 -24.62 44.02 8.27
CA ARG A 550 -23.40 44.39 7.56
C ARG A 550 -23.66 45.19 6.28
N GLU A 551 -24.70 44.82 5.53
CA GLU A 551 -25.15 45.58 4.34
C GLU A 551 -25.73 46.96 4.69
N ARG A 552 -26.28 47.14 5.89
CA ARG A 552 -26.72 48.46 6.38
C ARG A 552 -25.55 49.33 6.80
N ILE A 553 -24.62 48.79 7.60
CA ILE A 553 -23.40 49.50 8.03
C ILE A 553 -22.62 50.00 6.81
N PHE A 554 -22.42 49.14 5.81
CA PHE A 554 -21.72 49.52 4.58
C PHE A 554 -22.40 50.68 3.82
N ARG A 555 -23.74 50.74 3.80
CA ARG A 555 -24.49 51.85 3.19
C ARG A 555 -24.34 53.17 3.95
N ILE A 556 -24.20 53.10 5.27
CA ILE A 556 -24.00 54.27 6.12
C ILE A 556 -22.58 54.82 5.92
N GLU A 557 -21.57 53.95 5.95
CA GLU A 557 -20.17 54.33 5.69
C GLU A 557 -20.01 54.99 4.31
N GLN A 558 -20.68 54.46 3.26
CA GLN A 558 -20.66 55.08 1.94
C GLN A 558 -21.25 56.50 1.93
N LYS A 559 -22.32 56.73 2.69
CA LYS A 559 -22.92 58.07 2.81
C LYS A 559 -22.02 59.03 3.59
N GLU A 560 -21.41 58.58 4.68
CA GLU A 560 -20.46 59.39 5.47
C GLU A 560 -19.27 59.83 4.62
N ILE A 561 -18.69 58.90 3.85
CA ILE A 561 -17.57 59.22 2.94
C ILE A 561 -18.00 60.25 1.87
N SER A 562 -19.22 60.16 1.34
CA SER A 562 -19.73 61.10 0.34
C SER A 562 -19.92 62.51 0.90
N LEU A 563 -20.43 62.63 2.13
CA LEU A 563 -20.64 63.91 2.81
C LEU A 563 -19.32 64.58 3.15
N ARG A 564 -18.35 63.83 3.70
CA ARG A 564 -16.99 64.35 3.97
C ARG A 564 -16.27 64.83 2.71
N ARG A 565 -16.54 64.24 1.55
CA ARG A 565 -16.00 64.74 0.28
C ARG A 565 -16.62 66.07 -0.10
N HIS A 566 -17.94 66.21 0.01
CA HIS A 566 -18.65 67.47 -0.26
C HIS A 566 -18.19 68.60 0.67
N GLU A 567 -18.03 68.31 1.97
CA GLU A 567 -17.53 69.28 2.95
C GLU A 567 -16.13 69.80 2.58
N ASN A 568 -15.22 68.90 2.21
CA ASN A 568 -13.88 69.29 1.77
C ASN A 568 -13.87 70.07 0.45
N GLU A 569 -14.75 69.73 -0.50
CA GLU A 569 -14.89 70.47 -1.76
C GLU A 569 -15.35 71.92 -1.52
N ILE A 570 -16.30 72.13 -0.60
CA ILE A 570 -16.77 73.46 -0.22
C ILE A 570 -15.65 74.24 0.48
N ARG A 571 -14.93 73.62 1.43
CA ARG A 571 -13.81 74.26 2.13
C ARG A 571 -12.66 74.68 1.21
N VAL A 572 -12.38 73.87 0.18
CA VAL A 572 -11.38 74.22 -0.84
C VAL A 572 -11.86 75.33 -1.76
N ARG A 573 -13.17 75.37 -2.07
CA ARG A 573 -13.78 76.45 -2.84
C ARG A 573 -13.72 77.77 -2.06
N GLU A 574 -14.12 77.77 -0.79
CA GLU A 574 -14.06 78.90 0.14
C GLU A 574 -12.66 79.53 0.16
N SER A 575 -11.61 78.74 0.41
CA SER A 575 -10.24 79.25 0.46
C SER A 575 -9.74 79.83 -0.87
N ARG A 576 -10.21 79.28 -2.01
CA ARG A 576 -9.85 79.79 -3.34
C ARG A 576 -10.53 81.12 -3.64
N ASP A 577 -11.82 81.22 -3.34
CA ASP A 577 -12.63 82.40 -3.62
C ASP A 577 -12.22 83.56 -2.70
N GLU A 578 -11.93 83.28 -1.42
CA GLU A 578 -11.39 84.25 -0.46
C GLU A 578 -10.02 84.79 -0.92
N SER A 579 -9.13 83.91 -1.40
CA SER A 579 -7.82 84.31 -1.94
C SER A 579 -7.90 85.10 -3.25
N ALA A 580 -8.94 84.86 -4.06
CA ALA A 580 -9.19 85.61 -5.28
C ALA A 580 -9.74 87.00 -4.95
N PHE A 581 -10.73 87.08 -4.06
CA PHE A 581 -11.32 88.31 -3.56
C PHE A 581 -10.28 89.23 -2.90
N ILE A 582 -9.43 88.72 -2.00
CA ILE A 582 -8.38 89.52 -1.36
C ILE A 582 -7.41 90.12 -2.39
N ARG A 583 -7.06 89.37 -3.44
CA ARG A 583 -6.18 89.86 -4.52
C ARG A 583 -6.84 90.97 -5.33
N GLU A 584 -8.10 90.79 -5.70
CA GLU A 584 -8.86 91.78 -6.45
C GLU A 584 -9.06 93.07 -5.62
N THR A 585 -9.51 92.92 -4.38
CA THR A 585 -9.70 94.02 -3.43
C THR A 585 -8.40 94.79 -3.19
N ARG A 586 -7.26 94.10 -3.03
CA ARG A 586 -5.95 94.73 -2.89
C ARG A 586 -5.59 95.56 -4.13
N SER A 587 -5.86 95.05 -5.33
CA SER A 587 -5.61 95.78 -6.57
C SER A 587 -6.50 97.03 -6.70
N ARG A 588 -7.80 96.89 -6.39
CA ARG A 588 -8.75 98.02 -6.37
C ARG A 588 -8.32 99.08 -5.34
N LEU A 589 -7.89 98.65 -4.15
CA LEU A 589 -7.40 99.53 -3.08
C LEU A 589 -6.10 100.25 -3.47
N GLU A 590 -5.15 99.55 -4.10
CA GLU A 590 -3.91 100.16 -4.59
C GLU A 590 -4.18 101.24 -5.66
N ASN A 591 -5.13 100.99 -6.56
CA ASN A 591 -5.57 101.99 -7.55
C ASN A 591 -6.22 103.21 -6.88
N LEU A 592 -7.11 102.99 -5.89
CA LEU A 592 -7.76 104.07 -5.16
C LEU A 592 -6.76 104.91 -4.36
N VAL A 593 -5.80 104.27 -3.69
CA VAL A 593 -4.72 104.96 -2.94
C VAL A 593 -3.83 105.79 -3.88
N ARG A 594 -3.57 105.30 -5.09
CA ARG A 594 -2.82 106.04 -6.11
C ARG A 594 -3.59 107.28 -6.58
N GLU A 595 -4.88 107.16 -6.84
CA GLU A 595 -5.77 108.27 -7.24
C GLU A 595 -5.88 109.35 -6.14
N ILE A 596 -5.79 108.95 -4.87
CA ILE A 596 -5.80 109.86 -3.72
C ILE A 596 -4.46 110.58 -3.52
N ARG A 597 -3.32 109.91 -3.76
CA ARG A 597 -1.97 110.50 -3.57
C ARG A 597 -1.59 111.56 -4.60
N GLU A 598 -2.19 111.57 -5.78
CA GLU A 598 -1.83 112.49 -6.89
C GLU A 598 -2.53 113.88 -6.83
N GLY A 599 -3.08 114.31 -5.68
CA GLY A 599 -3.59 115.69 -5.52
C GLY A 599 -4.18 116.00 -4.14
N GLU A 600 -4.43 117.29 -3.84
CA GLU A 600 -4.96 117.76 -2.54
C GLU A 600 -6.31 117.09 -2.18
N ILE A 601 -6.49 116.81 -0.87
CA ILE A 601 -7.62 116.05 -0.32
C ILE A 601 -8.91 116.87 -0.44
N THR A 602 -9.72 116.58 -1.46
CA THR A 602 -11.04 117.22 -1.68
C THR A 602 -12.19 116.40 -1.10
N ARG A 603 -13.30 117.07 -0.75
CA ARG A 603 -14.51 116.45 -0.15
C ARG A 603 -15.08 115.32 -1.02
N GLU A 604 -14.94 115.41 -2.34
CA GLU A 604 -15.36 114.41 -3.32
C GLU A 604 -14.55 113.11 -3.25
N LYS A 605 -13.23 113.20 -3.00
CA LYS A 605 -12.37 112.01 -2.82
C LYS A 605 -12.67 111.24 -1.53
N ASN A 606 -13.00 111.93 -0.44
CA ASN A 606 -13.43 111.29 0.81
C ASN A 606 -14.78 110.57 0.67
N LEU A 607 -15.68 111.08 -0.19
CA LEU A 607 -16.94 110.41 -0.53
C LEU A 607 -16.71 109.12 -1.34
N LYS A 608 -15.77 109.12 -2.28
CA LYS A 608 -15.39 107.90 -3.03
C LYS A 608 -14.81 106.80 -2.12
N VAL A 609 -13.97 107.16 -1.14
CA VAL A 609 -13.43 106.19 -0.17
C VAL A 609 -14.54 105.60 0.70
N ARG A 610 -15.47 106.43 1.17
CA ARG A 610 -16.62 105.94 1.95
C ARG A 610 -17.51 105.04 1.11
N ALA A 611 -17.86 105.45 -0.12
CA ALA A 611 -18.65 104.63 -1.03
C ALA A 611 -17.98 103.28 -1.35
N PHE A 612 -16.65 103.27 -1.55
CA PHE A 612 -15.90 102.02 -1.76
C PHE A 612 -15.88 101.13 -0.52
N ILE A 613 -15.76 101.70 0.69
CA ILE A 613 -15.84 100.94 1.94
C ILE A 613 -17.26 100.38 2.13
N ASP A 614 -18.29 101.18 1.88
CA ASP A 614 -19.68 100.77 2.02
C ASP A 614 -20.01 99.63 1.04
N GLU A 615 -19.60 99.75 -0.23
CA GLU A 615 -19.75 98.71 -1.27
C GLU A 615 -19.00 97.40 -0.92
N LEU A 616 -17.77 97.50 -0.41
CA LEU A 616 -17.01 96.34 0.06
C LEU A 616 -17.64 95.67 1.27
N THR A 617 -18.24 96.46 2.16
CA THR A 617 -18.90 95.93 3.35
C THR A 617 -20.15 95.14 2.94
N GLU A 618 -20.92 95.66 1.97
CA GLU A 618 -22.10 94.98 1.41
C GLU A 618 -21.73 93.68 0.64
N GLU A 619 -20.67 93.69 -0.18
CA GLU A 619 -20.21 92.49 -0.90
C GLU A 619 -19.74 91.38 0.06
N ILE A 620 -19.00 91.74 1.12
CA ILE A 620 -18.52 90.79 2.14
C ILE A 620 -19.70 90.22 2.95
N GLU A 621 -20.65 91.05 3.35
CA GLU A 621 -21.83 90.62 4.11
C GLU A 621 -22.69 89.65 3.29
N SER A 622 -22.97 89.94 2.02
CA SER A 622 -23.79 89.02 1.20
C SER A 622 -23.11 87.67 0.92
N GLY A 623 -21.80 87.67 0.69
CA GLY A 623 -21.04 86.43 0.46
C GLY A 623 -20.87 85.60 1.72
N ALA A 624 -20.74 86.24 2.88
CA ALA A 624 -20.68 85.57 4.17
C ALA A 624 -22.03 84.89 4.51
N ASP A 625 -23.15 85.57 4.26
CA ASP A 625 -24.49 85.03 4.53
C ASP A 625 -24.82 83.79 3.68
N GLU A 626 -24.43 83.77 2.40
CA GLU A 626 -24.66 82.59 1.53
C GLU A 626 -23.82 81.37 1.95
N ILE A 627 -22.56 81.59 2.33
CA ILE A 627 -21.65 80.52 2.78
C ILE A 627 -22.08 79.99 4.14
N GLU A 628 -22.48 80.88 5.07
CA GLU A 628 -22.97 80.49 6.39
C GLU A 628 -24.26 79.67 6.29
N ALA A 629 -25.19 80.05 5.39
CA ALA A 629 -26.43 79.30 5.15
C ALA A 629 -26.17 77.88 4.59
N GLU A 630 -25.22 77.72 3.66
CA GLU A 630 -24.90 76.41 3.08
C GLU A 630 -24.09 75.53 4.05
N SER A 631 -23.19 76.13 4.85
CA SER A 631 -22.46 75.45 5.94
C SER A 631 -23.42 74.92 7.00
N GLN A 632 -24.39 75.73 7.43
CA GLN A 632 -25.41 75.32 8.40
C GLN A 632 -26.27 74.15 7.90
N ARG A 633 -26.65 74.12 6.62
CA ARG A 633 -27.40 72.99 6.04
C ARG A 633 -26.62 71.68 6.08
N ILE A 634 -25.31 71.73 5.87
CA ILE A 634 -24.44 70.55 5.92
C ILE A 634 -24.26 70.08 7.35
N ASP A 635 -24.05 71.00 8.30
CA ASP A 635 -23.96 70.67 9.72
C ASP A 635 -25.26 70.04 10.25
N GLU A 636 -26.42 70.54 9.81
CA GLU A 636 -27.72 69.95 10.14
C GLU A 636 -27.87 68.54 9.56
N ALA A 637 -27.48 68.33 8.29
CA ALA A 637 -27.52 67.02 7.65
C ALA A 637 -26.55 66.02 8.31
N GLN A 638 -25.37 66.47 8.72
CA GLN A 638 -24.37 65.68 9.43
C GLN A 638 -24.86 65.31 10.83
N ALA A 639 -25.44 66.26 11.56
CA ALA A 639 -26.02 66.02 12.88
C ALA A 639 -27.24 65.07 12.83
N GLU A 640 -28.07 65.13 11.77
CA GLU A 640 -29.15 64.15 11.60
C GLU A 640 -28.61 62.75 11.28
N LEU A 641 -27.55 62.64 10.49
CA LEU A 641 -26.89 61.37 10.21
C LEU A 641 -26.28 60.77 11.48
N ASP A 642 -25.56 61.57 12.27
CA ASP A 642 -24.95 61.14 13.54
C ASP A 642 -26.00 60.67 14.54
N ARG A 643 -27.13 61.38 14.65
CA ARG A 643 -28.27 60.93 15.48
C ARG A 643 -28.84 59.60 15.01
N ARG A 644 -28.91 59.36 13.69
CA ARG A 644 -29.38 58.06 13.15
C ARG A 644 -28.38 56.94 13.44
N ILE A 645 -27.08 57.22 13.33
CA ILE A 645 -26.02 56.27 13.68
C ILE A 645 -26.08 55.93 15.16
N GLU A 646 -26.20 56.93 16.05
CA GLU A 646 -26.35 56.69 17.49
C GLU A 646 -27.64 55.94 17.82
N GLN A 647 -28.75 56.21 17.13
CA GLN A 647 -29.99 55.46 17.31
C GLN A 647 -29.84 54.00 16.87
N GLU A 648 -29.22 53.72 15.73
CA GLU A 648 -28.98 52.35 15.26
C GLU A 648 -27.98 51.60 16.15
N GLN A 649 -26.91 52.25 16.61
CA GLN A 649 -25.96 51.67 17.57
C GLN A 649 -26.61 51.40 18.94
N ARG A 650 -27.48 52.29 19.43
CA ARG A 650 -28.28 52.04 20.65
C ARG A 650 -29.31 50.93 20.45
N PHE A 651 -29.88 50.78 19.25
CA PHE A 651 -30.80 49.71 18.91
C PHE A 651 -30.10 48.34 18.97
N ASP A 652 -28.87 48.25 18.44
CA ASP A 652 -28.06 47.03 18.41
C ASP A 652 -27.60 46.57 19.81
N ILE A 653 -27.29 47.52 20.71
CA ILE A 653 -26.90 47.21 22.10
C ILE A 653 -28.12 46.83 22.96
N SER A 654 -29.27 47.46 22.75
CA SER A 654 -30.46 47.20 23.57
C SER A 654 -31.24 45.95 23.17
N GLU A 655 -31.37 45.61 21.87
CA GLU A 655 -32.14 44.43 21.46
C GLU A 655 -31.36 43.11 21.60
N ASN A 656 -30.05 43.08 21.32
CA ASN A 656 -29.25 41.86 21.48
C ASN A 656 -29.01 41.53 22.97
N GLY A 657 -28.81 42.54 23.82
CA GLY A 657 -28.70 42.34 25.27
C GLY A 657 -30.02 41.96 25.94
N PHE A 658 -31.15 42.53 25.47
CA PHE A 658 -32.44 42.37 26.12
C PHE A 658 -33.27 41.19 25.57
N ARG A 659 -33.16 40.80 24.28
CA ARG A 659 -33.85 39.60 23.76
C ARG A 659 -33.25 38.30 24.30
N ILE A 660 -31.93 38.24 24.50
CA ILE A 660 -31.26 37.08 25.10
C ILE A 660 -31.67 36.90 26.58
N MET A 661 -31.76 37.98 27.35
CA MET A 661 -32.23 37.92 28.75
C MET A 661 -33.74 37.66 28.87
N LYS A 662 -34.58 38.28 28.03
CA LYS A 662 -36.05 38.15 28.14
C LYS A 662 -36.58 36.83 27.58
N GLN A 663 -35.89 36.17 26.64
CA GLN A 663 -36.21 34.79 26.24
C GLN A 663 -35.76 33.76 27.29
N ALA A 664 -34.66 34.00 28.00
CA ALA A 664 -34.27 33.21 29.16
C ALA A 664 -35.24 33.36 30.34
N GLU A 665 -35.78 34.57 30.58
CA GLU A 665 -36.76 34.84 31.64
C GLU A 665 -38.19 34.40 31.30
N SER A 666 -38.65 34.56 30.05
CA SER A 666 -40.01 34.19 29.65
C SER A 666 -40.24 32.67 29.53
N LYS A 667 -39.22 31.88 29.17
CA LYS A 667 -39.30 30.40 29.26
C LYS A 667 -39.18 29.89 30.72
N SER A 668 -38.59 30.66 31.63
CA SER A 668 -38.54 30.36 33.07
C SER A 668 -39.91 30.56 33.77
N GLN A 669 -40.76 31.47 33.27
CA GLN A 669 -42.09 31.70 33.84
C GLN A 669 -43.18 30.73 33.33
N ALA A 670 -43.06 30.20 32.09
CA ALA A 670 -44.00 29.21 31.56
C ALA A 670 -43.90 27.84 32.26
N SER A 671 -42.78 27.55 32.95
CA SER A 671 -42.57 26.34 33.75
C SER A 671 -43.17 26.41 35.17
N LYS A 672 -43.80 27.51 35.59
CA LYS A 672 -44.27 27.71 36.99
C LYS A 672 -45.73 27.31 37.27
N LYS A 673 -46.47 26.75 36.31
CA LYS A 673 -47.86 26.28 36.52
C LYS A 673 -48.04 24.76 36.42
N THR A 674 -47.10 23.97 36.96
CA THR A 674 -47.39 22.59 37.40
C THR A 674 -46.58 22.25 38.65
N LYS A 675 -46.94 22.86 39.79
CA LYS A 675 -46.44 22.47 41.12
C LYS A 675 -47.21 21.24 41.62
N LYS A 676 -46.59 20.06 41.55
CA LYS A 676 -46.60 19.07 42.66
C LYS A 676 -45.65 17.90 42.34
N ARG A 677 -44.38 18.04 42.70
CA ARG A 677 -43.60 17.08 43.50
C ARG A 677 -42.11 17.45 43.52
N THR A 678 -41.60 17.51 44.75
CA THR A 678 -40.20 17.40 45.21
C THR A 678 -39.17 18.32 44.57
N SER A 679 -38.77 19.33 45.37
CA SER A 679 -37.75 20.32 45.04
C SER A 679 -36.35 19.70 45.10
N ASN A 680 -35.57 19.89 44.05
CA ASN A 680 -34.14 19.54 43.95
C ASN A 680 -33.23 20.25 44.98
N ARG A 681 -33.79 20.99 45.94
CA ARG A 681 -33.07 21.55 47.08
C ARG A 681 -32.90 20.58 48.24
N GLU A 682 -33.66 19.49 48.29
CA GLU A 682 -33.53 18.44 49.32
C GLU A 682 -32.59 17.29 48.90
N ALA A 683 -32.44 17.02 47.60
CA ALA A 683 -31.49 16.03 47.08
C ALA A 683 -30.04 16.53 47.13
N LEU A 684 -29.80 17.83 46.97
CA LEU A 684 -28.47 18.43 47.09
C LEU A 684 -28.04 18.69 48.54
N ALA A 685 -28.98 18.70 49.49
CA ALA A 685 -28.71 18.82 50.92
C ALA A 685 -28.39 17.45 51.56
N THR A 686 -28.88 16.34 50.99
CA THR A 686 -28.60 14.97 51.44
C THR A 686 -27.28 14.39 50.88
N ALA A 687 -26.72 14.99 49.82
CA ALA A 687 -25.38 14.66 49.33
C ALA A 687 -24.24 15.39 50.09
N ARG A 688 -24.57 16.23 51.07
CA ARG A 688 -23.61 16.97 51.92
C ARG A 688 -24.04 16.92 53.39
N ARG A 689 -23.91 15.75 54.04
CA ARG A 689 -23.57 15.53 55.47
C ARG A 689 -23.94 14.11 55.92
N THR A 690 -22.95 13.21 55.88
CA THR A 690 -22.67 12.03 56.73
C THR A 690 -21.59 11.27 55.96
N PHE A 691 -20.30 11.37 56.28
CA PHE A 691 -19.68 11.18 57.59
C PHE A 691 -18.71 12.31 57.98
N THR A 692 -18.72 12.58 59.27
CA THR A 692 -17.84 13.45 60.04
C THR A 692 -16.63 12.68 60.59
N ASP A 693 -15.49 13.36 60.61
CA ASP A 693 -14.54 13.47 61.71
C ASP A 693 -13.76 12.26 62.24
N GLU A 694 -13.14 11.46 61.36
CA GLU A 694 -12.00 10.62 61.81
C GLU A 694 -10.79 10.53 60.85
N GLU A 695 -10.77 11.28 59.75
CA GLU A 695 -9.64 11.25 58.78
C GLU A 695 -9.09 12.65 58.41
N ALA A 696 -9.28 13.64 59.30
CA ALA A 696 -8.78 15.01 59.14
C ALA A 696 -7.49 15.31 59.93
N ALA A 697 -6.66 14.29 60.19
CA ALA A 697 -5.40 14.46 60.92
C ALA A 697 -4.23 13.71 60.26
N ALA A 698 -3.91 13.99 59.00
CA ALA A 698 -2.57 13.74 58.43
C ALA A 698 -2.38 14.40 57.05
N LEU A 699 -2.39 15.72 56.99
CA LEU A 699 -1.84 16.47 55.85
C LEU A 699 -0.66 17.33 56.34
N ALA A 700 0.53 16.74 56.31
CA ALA A 700 1.78 17.47 56.08
C ALA A 700 2.79 16.54 55.35
N PRO A 701 3.64 17.08 54.46
CA PRO A 701 4.12 16.36 53.29
C PRO A 701 5.47 15.66 53.52
N LYS A 702 5.64 14.40 53.09
CA LYS A 702 6.97 13.81 52.85
C LYS A 702 7.02 12.81 51.67
N LYS A 703 8.17 12.91 50.98
CA LYS A 703 8.75 12.21 49.83
C LYS A 703 8.72 10.67 49.81
N ASN A 704 8.81 10.16 48.57
CA ASN A 704 9.46 8.93 48.06
C ASN A 704 8.65 7.62 47.85
N ALA A 705 8.54 7.27 46.56
CA ALA A 705 8.78 5.99 45.88
C ALA A 705 8.52 4.62 46.57
N GLY A 706 7.70 3.79 45.91
CA GLY A 706 7.63 2.31 46.06
C GLY A 706 6.37 1.77 45.38
N LYS A 707 6.44 1.13 44.20
CA LYS A 707 6.74 -0.30 43.92
C LYS A 707 5.61 -1.27 44.30
N ALA A 708 4.99 -1.85 43.26
CA ALA A 708 4.10 -3.00 43.32
C ALA A 708 4.85 -4.28 43.72
N GLU A 709 4.18 -5.15 44.48
CA GLU A 709 4.68 -6.43 45.01
C GLU A 709 4.82 -7.52 43.91
N PRO A 710 5.82 -8.41 43.99
CA PRO A 710 5.89 -9.64 43.18
C PRO A 710 5.40 -10.89 43.95
N PRO A 711 5.01 -11.98 43.24
CA PRO A 711 4.48 -13.20 43.86
C PRO A 711 5.54 -14.00 44.63
N LYS A 712 5.12 -14.61 45.74
CA LYS A 712 5.95 -15.42 46.66
C LYS A 712 5.60 -16.91 46.56
N THR A 713 6.33 -17.70 45.79
CA THR A 713 6.38 -19.16 46.00
C THR A 713 7.74 -19.73 45.56
N PHE A 714 8.34 -20.58 46.41
CA PHE A 714 9.59 -21.29 46.15
C PHE A 714 9.27 -22.76 45.83
N GLU A 715 9.55 -23.20 44.60
CA GLU A 715 9.36 -24.59 44.16
C GLU A 715 10.69 -25.20 43.68
N GLU A 716 10.82 -26.54 43.78
CA GLU A 716 11.97 -27.29 43.24
C GLU A 716 12.12 -27.00 41.73
N GLY A 717 13.32 -26.63 41.29
CA GLY A 717 13.61 -26.19 39.93
C GLY A 717 13.53 -24.68 39.70
N SER A 718 13.05 -23.88 40.68
CA SER A 718 13.01 -22.41 40.54
C SER A 718 14.40 -21.79 40.58
N GLU A 719 14.65 -20.78 39.74
CA GLU A 719 15.86 -19.98 39.83
C GLU A 719 15.79 -19.01 41.01
N VAL A 720 16.87 -18.96 41.77
CA VAL A 720 16.98 -18.12 42.96
C VAL A 720 18.31 -17.39 42.97
N LEU A 721 18.30 -16.18 43.50
CA LEU A 721 19.51 -15.41 43.81
C LEU A 721 19.78 -15.49 45.31
N SER A 722 20.99 -15.90 45.70
CA SER A 722 21.41 -15.81 47.10
C SER A 722 21.78 -14.37 47.46
N ARG A 723 21.22 -13.84 48.55
CA ARG A 723 21.51 -12.49 49.07
C ARG A 723 22.95 -12.34 49.55
N SER A 724 23.51 -13.38 50.16
CA SER A 724 24.83 -13.33 50.80
C SER A 724 25.97 -13.44 49.79
N SER A 725 25.84 -14.28 48.77
CA SER A 725 26.87 -14.49 47.74
C SER A 725 26.61 -13.76 46.43
N ARG A 726 25.41 -13.19 46.23
CA ARG A 726 24.92 -12.63 44.95
C ARG A 726 25.01 -13.59 43.75
N MET A 727 25.15 -14.89 44.00
CA MET A 727 25.20 -15.91 42.95
C MET A 727 23.80 -16.37 42.57
N ARG A 728 23.59 -16.68 41.27
CA ARG A 728 22.37 -17.30 40.74
C ARG A 728 22.48 -18.80 40.81
N GLY A 729 21.46 -19.46 41.34
CA GLY A 729 21.41 -20.91 41.43
C GLY A 729 19.99 -21.43 41.32
N THR A 730 19.85 -22.74 41.14
CA THR A 730 18.55 -23.40 41.01
C THR A 730 18.25 -24.17 42.29
N LEU A 731 17.02 -24.04 42.79
CA LEU A 731 16.55 -24.85 43.91
C LEU A 731 16.51 -26.32 43.49
N VAL A 732 17.34 -27.17 44.09
CA VAL A 732 17.36 -28.60 43.73
C VAL A 732 16.31 -29.36 44.51
N ARG A 733 16.33 -29.22 45.85
CA ARG A 733 15.37 -29.87 46.75
C ARG A 733 15.31 -29.22 48.12
N LYS A 734 14.20 -29.41 48.83
CA LYS A 734 14.03 -28.93 50.21
C LYS A 734 14.56 -29.96 51.22
N GLU A 735 15.59 -29.61 51.99
CA GLU A 735 16.17 -30.55 52.98
C GLU A 735 15.50 -30.48 54.35
N LYS A 736 15.11 -29.28 54.80
CA LYS A 736 14.40 -29.04 56.07
C LYS A 736 13.40 -27.88 55.91
N PRO A 737 12.39 -27.73 56.79
CA PRO A 737 11.50 -26.58 56.77
C PRO A 737 12.29 -25.27 56.83
N GLY A 738 12.25 -24.46 55.76
CA GLY A 738 12.97 -23.20 55.63
C GLY A 738 14.43 -23.28 55.17
N VAL A 739 14.94 -24.46 54.77
CA VAL A 739 16.31 -24.63 54.23
C VAL A 739 16.28 -25.44 52.94
N TRP A 740 16.93 -24.91 51.90
CA TRP A 740 16.97 -25.46 50.56
C TRP A 740 18.38 -25.83 50.14
N LEU A 741 18.53 -26.93 49.40
CA LEU A 741 19.76 -27.24 48.69
C LEU A 741 19.73 -26.52 47.33
N VAL A 742 20.68 -25.62 47.11
CA VAL A 742 20.74 -24.77 45.92
C VAL A 742 22.00 -25.10 45.13
N GLN A 743 21.85 -25.26 43.82
CA GLN A 743 22.96 -25.51 42.90
C GLN A 743 23.36 -24.21 42.21
N PHE A 744 24.60 -23.76 42.45
CA PHE A 744 25.22 -22.61 41.79
C PHE A 744 26.24 -23.15 40.78
N GLY A 745 25.86 -23.28 39.50
CA GLY A 745 26.71 -23.90 38.49
C GLY A 745 27.02 -25.38 38.82
N THR A 746 28.29 -25.70 39.06
CA THR A 746 28.76 -27.05 39.43
C THR A 746 28.80 -27.32 40.94
N LEU A 747 28.59 -26.29 41.77
CA LEU A 747 28.65 -26.38 43.24
C LEU A 747 27.24 -26.48 43.85
N ARG A 748 27.07 -27.33 44.87
CA ARG A 748 25.81 -27.48 45.63
C ARG A 748 26.02 -27.09 47.08
N MET A 749 25.14 -26.25 47.63
CA MET A 749 25.20 -25.80 49.03
C MET A 749 23.82 -25.59 49.64
N GLN A 750 23.73 -25.66 50.96
CA GLN A 750 22.49 -25.39 51.70
C GLN A 750 22.33 -23.89 51.94
N ALA A 751 21.16 -23.34 51.60
CA ALA A 751 20.81 -21.95 51.83
C ALA A 751 19.46 -21.83 52.54
N LYS A 752 19.35 -20.90 53.49
CA LYS A 752 18.09 -20.62 54.19
C LYS A 752 17.14 -19.88 53.27
N GLU A 753 15.85 -20.20 53.32
CA GLU A 753 14.81 -19.61 52.46
C GLU A 753 14.75 -18.07 52.57
N LYS A 754 15.08 -17.51 53.75
CA LYS A 754 15.17 -16.05 53.99
C LYS A 754 16.31 -15.36 53.23
N GLU A 755 17.33 -16.11 52.82
CA GLU A 755 18.50 -15.60 52.10
C GLU A 755 18.36 -15.77 50.57
N LEU A 756 17.27 -16.38 50.09
CA LEU A 756 17.02 -16.61 48.68
C LEU A 756 15.98 -15.62 48.16
N ILE A 757 16.19 -15.12 46.95
CA ILE A 757 15.23 -14.27 46.23
C ILE A 757 14.79 -15.05 44.99
N PRO A 758 13.50 -15.35 44.81
CA PRO A 758 13.01 -16.01 43.62
C PRO A 758 13.20 -15.09 42.40
N LEU A 759 13.89 -15.61 41.39
CA LEU A 759 13.88 -15.08 40.04
C LEU A 759 12.80 -15.88 39.33
N GLY A 760 11.78 -15.23 38.76
CA GLY A 760 10.54 -15.86 38.30
C GLY A 760 10.71 -17.14 37.46
N ALA A 761 9.65 -17.96 37.44
CA ALA A 761 9.61 -19.34 36.94
C ALA A 761 10.38 -19.60 35.62
N PRO A 762 11.02 -20.77 35.49
CA PRO A 762 11.88 -21.10 34.35
C PRO A 762 11.09 -21.28 33.05
N ASN A 763 11.53 -20.58 32.00
CA ASN A 763 11.23 -20.92 30.61
C ASN A 763 11.88 -22.28 30.30
N ILE A 764 11.09 -23.34 30.30
CA ILE A 764 11.49 -24.61 29.69
C ILE A 764 11.34 -24.43 28.17
N THR A 765 12.43 -24.05 27.51
CA THR A 765 12.56 -24.24 26.06
C THR A 765 12.94 -25.69 25.75
N ALA A 766 12.37 -26.17 24.64
CA ALA A 766 12.56 -27.47 23.99
C ALA A 766 11.71 -28.63 24.52
N LYS A 767 10.44 -28.65 24.12
CA LYS A 767 9.83 -29.89 23.60
C LYS A 767 9.38 -29.64 22.16
N ALA A 768 9.68 -30.61 21.31
CA ALA A 768 9.39 -30.62 19.90
C ALA A 768 7.88 -30.70 19.65
N ASP A 769 7.33 -29.74 18.92
CA ASP A 769 6.03 -29.90 18.29
C ASP A 769 6.18 -30.71 17.01
N PHE A 770 5.66 -31.93 17.05
CA PHE A 770 5.35 -32.72 15.88
C PHE A 770 3.87 -32.53 15.57
N SER A 771 3.53 -31.84 14.49
CA SER A 771 2.22 -31.97 13.85
C SER A 771 2.35 -32.84 12.59
N VAL A 772 1.46 -33.81 12.51
CA VAL A 772 1.21 -34.71 11.38
C VAL A 772 -0.15 -34.29 10.82
N GLU A 773 -0.20 -33.81 9.58
CA GLU A 773 -1.45 -33.71 8.83
C GLU A 773 -1.48 -34.80 7.77
N LEU A 774 -2.52 -35.62 7.88
CA LEU A 774 -2.91 -36.70 6.98
C LEU A 774 -3.47 -36.10 5.69
N ALA A 775 -2.99 -36.61 4.54
CA ALA A 775 -3.59 -36.34 3.24
C ALA A 775 -4.84 -37.21 3.05
N GLY A 776 -5.95 -36.56 2.64
CA GLY A 776 -7.20 -37.20 2.26
C GLY A 776 -8.03 -36.31 1.32
N GLU A 777 -7.65 -36.36 0.04
CA GLU A 777 -8.45 -36.23 -1.20
C GLU A 777 -9.48 -35.09 -1.38
N SER A 778 -9.17 -34.17 -2.32
CA SER A 778 -9.83 -34.07 -3.65
C SER A 778 -9.69 -32.65 -4.21
N GLY A 779 -9.00 -32.50 -5.35
CA GLY A 779 -9.01 -31.25 -6.13
C GLY A 779 -7.67 -30.93 -6.78
N GLU A 780 -7.60 -31.16 -8.09
CA GLU A 780 -6.46 -30.88 -8.95
C GLU A 780 -6.03 -29.40 -8.89
N ASN A 781 -4.85 -29.13 -8.30
CA ASN A 781 -3.92 -28.02 -8.51
C ASN A 781 -3.17 -27.69 -7.21
N ALA A 782 -2.11 -28.46 -6.91
CA ALA A 782 -1.21 -28.14 -5.80
C ALA A 782 0.25 -28.42 -6.18
N ILE A 783 0.83 -27.52 -6.99
CA ILE A 783 2.29 -27.32 -7.02
C ILE A 783 2.55 -25.84 -6.74
N PHE A 784 2.43 -25.43 -5.48
CA PHE A 784 3.08 -24.23 -4.96
C PHE A 784 3.49 -24.49 -3.51
N VAL A 785 4.68 -25.05 -3.33
CA VAL A 785 5.32 -25.17 -2.03
C VAL A 785 6.06 -23.87 -1.72
N LYS A 786 5.72 -23.27 -0.57
CA LYS A 786 6.41 -22.17 0.12
C LYS A 786 7.93 -22.19 -0.11
N GLU A 787 8.48 -21.10 -0.62
CA GLU A 787 9.93 -20.87 -0.72
C GLU A 787 10.54 -20.51 0.65
N ASP A 788 10.68 -21.51 1.52
CA ASP A 788 11.68 -21.44 2.59
C ASP A 788 13.03 -21.88 2.02
N ASN A 789 13.83 -20.92 1.57
CA ASN A 789 15.15 -21.17 0.96
C ASN A 789 16.26 -21.41 2.02
N ALA A 790 15.92 -22.11 3.11
CA ALA A 790 16.85 -22.47 4.19
C ALA A 790 16.95 -24.00 4.35
N PRO A 791 18.15 -24.56 4.56
CA PRO A 791 18.31 -25.99 4.81
C PRO A 791 17.60 -26.36 6.11
N LYS A 792 16.82 -27.44 6.07
CA LYS A 792 16.09 -27.96 7.23
C LYS A 792 16.95 -28.96 8.01
N PHE A 793 16.88 -28.96 9.34
CA PHE A 793 17.52 -29.98 10.19
C PHE A 793 16.92 -31.38 10.00
N GLU A 794 15.65 -31.45 9.59
CA GLU A 794 14.91 -32.68 9.35
C GLU A 794 14.13 -32.58 8.04
N LEU A 795 14.47 -33.43 7.08
CA LEU A 795 13.79 -33.57 5.80
C LEU A 795 12.83 -34.76 5.87
N ARG A 796 11.53 -34.51 5.72
CA ARG A 796 10.49 -35.55 5.74
C ARG A 796 10.07 -35.91 4.31
N LEU A 797 10.27 -37.19 3.94
CA LEU A 797 9.96 -37.76 2.63
C LEU A 797 8.80 -38.78 2.68
N LEU A 798 8.05 -38.80 3.79
CA LEU A 798 6.95 -39.74 4.02
C LEU A 798 5.84 -39.54 2.99
N GLY A 799 5.40 -40.64 2.36
CA GLY A 799 4.31 -40.63 1.37
C GLY A 799 4.70 -40.13 -0.02
N MET A 800 5.97 -39.75 -0.26
CA MET A 800 6.45 -39.32 -1.58
C MET A 800 6.79 -40.52 -2.47
N ARG A 801 6.65 -40.37 -3.80
CA ARG A 801 7.23 -41.32 -4.76
C ARG A 801 8.75 -41.18 -4.77
N ALA A 802 9.48 -42.25 -5.11
CA ALA A 802 10.94 -42.29 -5.06
C ALA A 802 11.61 -41.15 -5.84
N GLU A 803 11.11 -40.83 -7.04
CA GLU A 803 11.65 -39.75 -7.88
C GLU A 803 11.48 -38.36 -7.24
N ASP A 804 10.31 -38.08 -6.66
CA ASP A 804 10.04 -36.79 -6.01
C ASP A 804 10.83 -36.64 -4.70
N ALA A 805 11.01 -37.75 -3.97
CA ALA A 805 11.82 -37.81 -2.78
C ALA A 805 13.30 -37.52 -3.07
N ILE A 806 13.85 -38.05 -4.17
CA ILE A 806 15.23 -37.77 -4.60
C ILE A 806 15.38 -36.29 -4.99
N LYS A 807 14.43 -35.71 -5.72
CA LYS A 807 14.46 -34.27 -6.07
C LYS A 807 14.46 -33.38 -4.82
N ALA A 808 13.65 -33.71 -3.82
CA ALA A 808 13.62 -33.00 -2.55
C ALA A 808 14.94 -33.15 -1.76
N LEU A 809 15.53 -34.35 -1.77
CA LEU A 809 16.83 -34.62 -1.14
C LEU A 809 17.97 -33.87 -1.84
N GLN A 810 17.99 -33.87 -3.17
CA GLN A 810 18.98 -33.12 -3.97
C GLN A 810 18.91 -31.62 -3.66
N ARG A 811 17.70 -31.04 -3.66
CA ARG A 811 17.50 -29.62 -3.30
C ARG A 811 18.01 -29.32 -1.89
N GLN A 812 17.78 -30.20 -0.93
CA GLN A 812 18.26 -30.04 0.44
C GLN A 812 19.80 -30.09 0.52
N LEU A 813 20.46 -31.00 -0.20
CA LEU A 813 21.93 -31.11 -0.25
C LEU A 813 22.57 -29.87 -0.88
N ASP A 814 21.98 -29.34 -1.95
CA ASP A 814 22.44 -28.11 -2.60
C ASP A 814 22.31 -26.90 -1.65
N LEU A 815 21.21 -26.82 -0.90
CA LEU A 815 21.02 -25.79 0.13
C LEU A 815 21.99 -25.94 1.31
N CYS A 816 22.31 -27.17 1.71
CA CYS A 816 23.29 -27.43 2.77
C CYS A 816 24.70 -27.00 2.35
N THR A 817 25.07 -27.29 1.09
CA THR A 817 26.37 -26.89 0.52
C THR A 817 26.49 -25.37 0.42
N LEU A 818 25.43 -24.68 0.00
CA LEU A 818 25.42 -23.21 -0.12
C LEU A 818 25.50 -22.46 1.23
N LYS A 819 25.05 -23.08 2.33
CA LYS A 819 24.95 -22.41 3.65
C LYS A 819 25.84 -23.01 4.75
N ASP A 820 26.83 -23.83 4.37
CA ASP A 820 27.75 -24.52 5.31
C ASP A 820 27.00 -25.31 6.41
N PHE A 821 25.92 -25.98 6.01
CA PHE A 821 25.05 -26.73 6.91
C PHE A 821 25.50 -28.19 6.99
N LYS A 822 26.15 -28.53 8.10
CA LYS A 822 26.95 -29.77 8.19
C LYS A 822 26.14 -31.03 8.43
N ASN A 823 25.04 -30.97 9.17
CA ASN A 823 24.32 -32.16 9.62
C ASN A 823 22.81 -32.00 9.49
N PHE A 824 22.15 -32.98 8.89
CA PHE A 824 20.69 -33.07 8.88
C PHE A 824 20.23 -34.53 8.93
N SER A 825 18.93 -34.73 9.12
CA SER A 825 18.33 -36.05 9.11
C SER A 825 17.23 -36.17 8.07
N VAL A 826 17.09 -37.35 7.47
CA VAL A 826 16.09 -37.69 6.46
C VAL A 826 15.16 -38.75 7.02
N ILE A 827 13.87 -38.45 7.06
CA ILE A 827 12.82 -39.39 7.48
C ILE A 827 12.11 -39.90 6.22
N HIS A 828 12.34 -41.18 5.90
CA HIS A 828 11.71 -41.86 4.76
C HIS A 828 10.76 -42.99 5.20
N GLY A 829 10.68 -43.26 6.51
CA GLY A 829 9.77 -44.24 7.10
C GLY A 829 10.23 -45.70 6.96
N ASN A 830 9.53 -46.59 7.67
CA ASN A 830 9.81 -48.04 7.77
C ASN A 830 8.95 -48.90 6.80
N GLY A 831 8.43 -48.31 5.71
CA GLY A 831 7.52 -49.00 4.77
C GLY A 831 8.20 -50.13 3.97
N THR A 832 7.84 -50.29 2.70
CA THR A 832 8.36 -51.34 1.80
C THR A 832 9.89 -51.28 1.53
N GLY A 833 10.61 -50.33 2.12
CA GLY A 833 12.06 -50.17 1.97
C GLY A 833 12.50 -49.47 0.69
N VAL A 834 11.59 -49.19 -0.25
CA VAL A 834 11.89 -48.57 -1.55
C VAL A 834 12.49 -47.16 -1.38
N LEU A 835 11.84 -46.30 -0.59
CA LEU A 835 12.37 -44.94 -0.32
C LEU A 835 13.68 -44.98 0.46
N ARG A 836 13.83 -45.92 1.40
CA ARG A 836 15.07 -46.11 2.16
C ARG A 836 16.24 -46.44 1.21
N GLN A 837 16.01 -47.38 0.31
CA GLN A 837 17.03 -47.82 -0.65
C GLN A 837 17.36 -46.70 -1.64
N ALA A 838 16.35 -46.03 -2.20
CA ALA A 838 16.56 -44.90 -3.10
C ALA A 838 17.34 -43.73 -2.46
N VAL A 839 17.07 -43.41 -1.20
CA VAL A 839 17.80 -42.37 -0.45
C VAL A 839 19.25 -42.76 -0.20
N HIS A 840 19.51 -44.00 0.23
CA HIS A 840 20.87 -44.49 0.48
C HIS A 840 21.69 -44.60 -0.80
N ASP A 841 21.10 -45.13 -1.87
CA ASP A 841 21.72 -45.24 -3.19
C ASP A 841 22.07 -43.86 -3.76
N PHE A 842 21.22 -42.84 -3.55
CA PHE A 842 21.52 -41.49 -3.98
C PHE A 842 22.63 -40.84 -3.14
N LEU A 843 22.59 -41.00 -1.82
CA LEU A 843 23.60 -40.44 -0.91
C LEU A 843 24.98 -41.07 -1.11
N SER A 844 25.07 -42.35 -1.48
CA SER A 844 26.35 -43.03 -1.72
C SER A 844 27.10 -42.51 -2.95
N HIS A 845 26.40 -41.87 -3.89
CA HIS A 845 26.98 -41.35 -5.14
C HIS A 845 27.15 -39.82 -5.13
N TYR A 846 26.69 -39.13 -4.08
CA TYR A 846 26.76 -37.67 -4.02
C TYR A 846 28.11 -37.19 -3.44
N PRO A 847 28.93 -36.43 -4.20
CA PRO A 847 30.30 -36.09 -3.82
C PRO A 847 30.42 -35.14 -2.62
N GLY A 848 29.35 -34.47 -2.19
CA GLY A 848 29.34 -33.56 -1.04
C GLY A 848 29.02 -34.20 0.32
N VAL A 849 28.72 -35.50 0.36
CA VAL A 849 28.39 -36.23 1.60
C VAL A 849 29.65 -36.85 2.19
N LYS A 850 29.95 -36.53 3.45
CA LYS A 850 31.08 -37.09 4.21
C LYS A 850 30.75 -38.46 4.80
N SER A 851 29.59 -38.60 5.42
CA SER A 851 29.11 -39.86 5.98
C SER A 851 27.59 -39.90 6.08
N PHE A 852 26.99 -41.09 6.02
CA PHE A 852 25.58 -41.29 6.32
C PHE A 852 25.36 -42.61 7.06
N SER A 853 24.40 -42.62 7.99
CA SER A 853 24.09 -43.81 8.80
C SER A 853 22.63 -43.83 9.23
N TYR A 854 22.12 -45.03 9.51
CA TYR A 854 20.78 -45.17 10.09
C TYR A 854 20.73 -44.56 11.50
N ALA A 855 19.57 -44.00 11.85
CA ALA A 855 19.35 -43.52 13.21
C ALA A 855 19.37 -44.67 14.22
N LYS A 856 19.69 -44.35 15.48
CA LYS A 856 19.57 -45.31 16.59
C LYS A 856 18.12 -45.75 16.76
N ALA A 857 17.89 -46.91 17.36
CA ALA A 857 16.54 -47.43 17.60
C ALA A 857 15.63 -46.45 18.35
N GLU A 858 16.20 -45.66 19.27
CA GLU A 858 15.51 -44.63 20.06
C GLU A 858 15.09 -43.38 19.23
N ASP A 859 15.75 -43.14 18.08
CA ASP A 859 15.55 -41.94 17.23
C ASP A 859 14.84 -42.26 15.89
N GLY A 860 14.28 -43.46 15.74
CA GLY A 860 13.52 -43.87 14.54
C GLY A 860 14.14 -45.01 13.73
N GLY A 861 15.28 -45.56 14.16
CA GLY A 861 15.89 -46.76 13.60
C GLY A 861 16.11 -46.69 12.08
N PHE A 862 15.75 -47.76 11.37
CA PHE A 862 15.87 -47.87 9.91
C PHE A 862 14.96 -46.95 9.10
N GLY A 863 14.08 -46.17 9.76
CA GLY A 863 13.16 -45.25 9.09
C GLY A 863 13.69 -43.83 8.96
N LYS A 864 14.87 -43.57 9.55
CA LYS A 864 15.55 -42.29 9.59
C LYS A 864 17.05 -42.48 9.28
N THR A 865 17.60 -41.57 8.49
CA THR A 865 19.02 -41.56 8.10
C THR A 865 19.66 -40.23 8.49
N TYR A 866 20.78 -40.25 9.20
CA TYR A 866 21.62 -39.08 9.45
C TYR A 866 22.59 -38.88 8.30
N VAL A 867 22.76 -37.63 7.87
CA VAL A 867 23.66 -37.23 6.78
C VAL A 867 24.59 -36.13 7.29
N GLU A 868 25.89 -36.36 7.14
CA GLU A 868 26.97 -35.41 7.43
C GLU A 868 27.60 -34.96 6.10
N MET A 869 27.65 -33.65 5.86
CA MET A 869 28.26 -33.02 4.69
C MET A 869 29.77 -32.77 4.94
N MET A 870 30.55 -32.63 3.86
CA MET A 870 32.01 -32.37 3.93
C MET A 870 32.38 -31.00 4.49
#